data_AF-A0A1V6BL01-F1
#
_entry.id   AF-A0A1V6BL01-F1
#
_cell.length_a   1.000
_cell.length_b   1.000
_cell.length_c   1.000
_cell.angle_alpha   90.00
_cell.angle_beta   90.00
_cell.angle_gamma   90.00
#
_symmetry.space_group_name_H-M   'P 1'
#
loop_
_entity.id
_entity.type
_entity.pdbx_description
1 polymer ?
#
loop_
_entity_poly.entity_id
_entity_poly.type
_entity_poly.pdbx_seq_one_letter_code
_entity_poly.pdbx_strand_id
1 'polypeptide(L)'
;MKNPVLRTIYYSFPVQLIILHVKKGQLLLLYWIFLFACVLQNFGNNFGIPYLFLDPEYMGKVSWLAFFIIGVCLGIFIMAYNISSYMLNSFRFPFLACLYKTFEKYCYNNAVMPVLFTLTYIISIYHFQLKNQLLPFWMITIQVLSLLAGISFVIFSTLKYFQHTNKDIYKLFGVATHDGTHDDVKVISPIRDTHLKKQRRRGWRVDTYITFPFKLRLVRSTSHYKSFMLASVFRQNHINAAVLEMVIFLLFIILGLFRDYKVFRIPAGASILLLFTMIIMIGGVFRFWLRGWAYTVLALLLIVINFLSGFEVFNFKNKAYGLNYDTTPAVYSIKSLEEKLSDYQLQKDYETGIVSLENWKKKWQERGVQKPKLVVLNVSGGGVRSALYTFNTLAEIDSSMNGQLLQHAQLISGSSGGLIGASYYRELFLRNKGASEILNHKQKYLNNISKDLLNATAFSFIISDLFLNFQQFKYNGQTYLKDRAYAFEEQLNENTGHILDKKISEYYLPELKADIPRLIITPTIVNDGRSMVISPLQSSYLLKSKNNSEYKEALADGLDFMSFFEDQDAQNLRYLTALRMNATFPYIMPAAQLPSDPAFQVMDAGVRDNYGVQISIRYLIAFRQWILQNTSGVVFVQIRDNNKYEQSQMKTIRSLWEKTMSPFKNLSSNLIVMQDYVNDSFSEYLKTLYGDNINFVDFQMHQNEDRVSLSWHLTEKEKQYVVQQGSSTDNIAAIKYLKSILKEK
;
A
#
# COMPACT_ATOMS: atom_id res chain seq x y z
N MET A 1 -38.97 26.80 -19.55
CA MET A 1 -39.00 27.16 -18.11
C MET A 1 -39.73 28.48 -17.97
N LYS A 2 -40.84 28.54 -17.21
CA LYS A 2 -41.68 29.75 -17.06
C LYS A 2 -41.12 30.76 -16.03
N ASN A 3 -40.26 30.33 -15.11
CA ASN A 3 -39.63 31.21 -14.13
C ASN A 3 -38.33 31.84 -14.70
N PRO A 4 -38.23 33.18 -14.79
CA PRO A 4 -37.09 33.88 -15.39
C PRO A 4 -35.79 33.68 -14.61
N VAL A 5 -35.84 33.56 -13.28
CA VAL A 5 -34.66 33.33 -12.43
C VAL A 5 -34.08 31.94 -12.67
N LEU A 6 -34.94 30.92 -12.69
CA LEU A 6 -34.54 29.54 -12.99
C LEU A 6 -33.97 29.40 -14.41
N ARG A 7 -34.51 30.16 -15.38
CA ARG A 7 -33.95 30.21 -16.74
C ARG A 7 -32.54 30.81 -16.76
N THR A 8 -32.33 31.92 -16.04
CA THR A 8 -31.02 32.57 -15.94
C THR A 8 -29.98 31.69 -15.25
N ILE A 9 -30.36 30.96 -14.19
CA ILE A 9 -29.48 30.01 -13.51
C ILE A 9 -29.16 28.83 -14.42
N TYR A 10 -30.17 28.25 -15.08
CA TYR A 10 -29.97 27.12 -15.99
C TYR A 10 -29.01 27.48 -17.12
N TYR A 11 -29.22 28.61 -17.81
CA TYR A 11 -28.35 29.06 -18.90
C TYR A 11 -27.10 29.83 -18.45
N SER A 12 -26.76 29.80 -17.16
CA SER A 12 -25.49 30.34 -16.67
C SER A 12 -24.33 29.45 -17.10
N PHE A 13 -23.18 30.08 -17.35
CA PHE A 13 -22.00 29.36 -17.83
C PHE A 13 -21.53 28.24 -16.88
N PRO A 14 -21.52 28.41 -15.54
CA PRO A 14 -21.15 27.33 -14.62
C PRO A 14 -22.08 26.12 -14.70
N VAL A 15 -23.40 26.34 -14.74
CA VAL A 15 -24.37 25.25 -14.82
C VAL A 15 -24.27 24.52 -16.17
N GLN A 16 -24.11 25.27 -17.25
CA GLN A 16 -23.94 24.68 -18.57
C GLN A 16 -22.63 23.88 -18.70
N LEU A 17 -21.57 24.25 -17.99
CA LEU A 17 -20.35 23.46 -17.90
C LEU A 17 -20.56 22.14 -17.14
N ILE A 18 -21.31 22.14 -16.03
CA ILE A 18 -21.66 20.89 -15.32
C ILE A 18 -22.45 19.95 -16.25
N ILE A 19 -23.47 20.47 -16.94
CA ILE A 19 -24.28 19.69 -17.89
C ILE A 19 -23.38 19.14 -19.01
N LEU A 20 -22.43 19.94 -19.49
CA LEU A 20 -21.46 19.51 -20.50
C LEU A 20 -20.58 18.36 -20.00
N HIS A 21 -20.09 18.43 -18.76
CA HIS A 21 -19.27 17.37 -18.16
C HIS A 21 -20.04 16.07 -18.03
N VAL A 22 -21.29 16.12 -17.57
CA VAL A 22 -22.15 14.93 -17.46
C VAL A 22 -22.42 14.32 -18.84
N LYS A 23 -22.66 15.16 -19.86
CA LYS A 23 -23.03 14.71 -21.20
C LYS A 23 -21.84 14.26 -22.06
N LYS A 24 -20.68 14.89 -21.91
CA LYS A 24 -19.53 14.74 -22.84
C LYS A 24 -18.17 14.61 -22.16
N GLY A 25 -18.07 14.86 -20.85
CA GLY A 25 -16.83 14.86 -20.06
C GLY A 25 -16.80 13.78 -18.98
N GLN A 26 -17.52 12.67 -19.16
CA GLN A 26 -17.69 11.62 -18.14
C GLN A 26 -16.36 11.08 -17.58
N LEU A 27 -15.33 10.95 -18.43
CA LEU A 27 -14.00 10.52 -17.99
C LEU A 27 -13.35 11.51 -17.01
N LEU A 28 -13.53 12.82 -17.21
CA LEU A 28 -13.05 13.83 -16.26
C LEU A 28 -13.81 13.76 -14.92
N LEU A 29 -15.11 13.45 -14.95
CA LEU A 29 -15.91 13.28 -13.74
C LEU A 29 -15.54 12.02 -12.95
N LEU A 30 -15.09 10.95 -13.61
CA LEU A 30 -14.69 9.72 -12.95
C LEU A 30 -13.53 9.95 -11.97
N TYR A 31 -12.54 10.78 -12.32
CA TYR A 31 -11.45 11.14 -11.40
C TYR A 31 -11.97 11.88 -10.17
N TRP A 32 -12.90 12.81 -10.33
CA TRP A 32 -13.53 13.50 -9.20
C TRP A 32 -14.31 12.52 -8.31
N ILE A 33 -15.12 11.63 -8.90
CA ILE A 33 -15.88 10.61 -8.15
C ILE A 33 -14.93 9.74 -7.33
N PHE A 34 -13.82 9.29 -7.91
CA PHE A 34 -12.81 8.52 -7.20
C PHE A 34 -12.21 9.32 -6.03
N LEU A 35 -11.79 10.57 -6.26
CA LEU A 35 -11.23 11.41 -5.20
C LEU A 35 -12.25 11.67 -4.07
N PHE A 36 -13.52 11.95 -4.41
CA PHE A 36 -14.59 12.07 -3.43
C PHE A 36 -14.76 10.77 -2.63
N ALA A 37 -14.74 9.61 -3.30
CA ALA A 37 -14.88 8.33 -2.63
C ALA A 37 -13.71 8.04 -1.67
N CYS A 38 -12.47 8.41 -2.02
CA CYS A 38 -11.31 8.29 -1.13
C CYS A 38 -11.43 9.20 0.10
N VAL A 39 -11.70 10.49 -0.10
CA VAL A 39 -11.76 11.48 0.98
C VAL A 39 -12.95 11.26 1.92
N LEU A 40 -14.09 10.82 1.39
CA LEU A 40 -15.26 10.45 2.17
C LEU A 40 -15.16 9.06 2.83
N GLN A 41 -14.04 8.34 2.67
CA GLN A 41 -13.86 6.99 3.20
C GLN A 41 -14.93 6.01 2.70
N ASN A 42 -15.35 6.14 1.44
CA ASN A 42 -16.26 5.20 0.78
C ASN A 42 -15.53 4.17 -0.10
N PHE A 43 -14.21 4.31 -0.26
CA PHE A 43 -13.39 3.44 -1.09
C PHE A 43 -12.03 3.14 -0.42
N GLY A 44 -11.67 1.86 -0.38
CA GLY A 44 -10.33 1.42 0.02
C GLY A 44 -9.99 1.53 1.52
N ASN A 45 -10.98 1.68 2.41
CA ASN A 45 -10.75 1.84 3.85
C ASN A 45 -9.93 0.70 4.47
N ASN A 46 -10.25 -0.56 4.11
CA ASN A 46 -9.54 -1.71 4.63
C ASN A 46 -8.04 -1.70 4.26
N PHE A 47 -7.68 -1.06 3.14
CA PHE A 47 -6.31 -0.97 2.64
C PHE A 47 -5.61 0.34 2.99
N GLY A 48 -6.26 1.24 3.73
CA GLY A 48 -5.69 2.53 4.14
C GLY A 48 -5.60 3.59 3.04
N ILE A 49 -6.28 3.42 1.89
CA ILE A 49 -6.24 4.40 0.78
C ILE A 49 -6.66 5.82 1.22
N PRO A 50 -7.75 6.00 2.00
CA PRO A 50 -8.14 7.33 2.47
C PRO A 50 -7.05 8.04 3.29
N TYR A 51 -6.23 7.28 4.01
CA TYR A 51 -5.19 7.84 4.89
C TYR A 51 -4.10 8.55 4.09
N LEU A 52 -3.83 8.11 2.85
CA LEU A 52 -2.90 8.78 1.94
C LEU A 52 -3.28 10.24 1.64
N PHE A 53 -4.56 10.60 1.80
CA PHE A 53 -5.10 11.94 1.61
C PHE A 53 -5.43 12.64 2.93
N LEU A 54 -6.06 11.95 3.87
CA LEU A 54 -6.53 12.55 5.11
C LEU A 54 -5.40 12.70 6.14
N ASP A 55 -4.32 11.94 5.99
CA ASP A 55 -3.19 11.85 6.91
C ASP A 55 -1.85 11.77 6.15
N PRO A 56 -1.55 12.76 5.27
CA PRO A 56 -0.40 12.67 4.39
C PRO A 56 0.89 12.76 5.19
N GLU A 57 1.78 11.78 4.98
CA GLU A 57 3.09 11.73 5.62
C GLU A 57 4.19 12.23 4.69
N TYR A 58 5.05 13.10 5.22
CA TYR A 58 6.27 13.55 4.55
C TYR A 58 7.44 13.49 5.54
N MET A 59 8.54 12.83 5.14
CA MET A 59 9.74 12.63 5.97
C MET A 59 9.44 12.03 7.37
N GLY A 60 8.52 11.07 7.47
CA GLY A 60 8.20 10.42 8.75
C GLY A 60 7.17 11.16 9.61
N LYS A 61 6.59 12.27 9.12
CA LYS A 61 5.70 13.13 9.92
C LYS A 61 4.50 13.64 9.13
N VAL A 62 3.34 13.64 9.78
CA VAL A 62 2.15 14.36 9.34
C VAL A 62 2.31 15.82 9.76
N SER A 63 2.55 16.71 8.81
CA SER A 63 2.95 18.09 9.08
C SER A 63 2.31 19.08 8.11
N TRP A 64 2.37 20.37 8.46
CA TRP A 64 1.93 21.46 7.58
C TRP A 64 2.56 21.39 6.18
N LEU A 65 3.82 20.94 6.09
CA LEU A 65 4.54 20.79 4.83
C LEU A 65 3.97 19.64 3.98
N ALA A 66 3.58 18.52 4.61
CA ALA A 66 2.92 17.42 3.89
C ALA A 66 1.59 17.89 3.27
N PHE A 67 0.78 18.62 4.04
CA PHE A 67 -0.47 19.20 3.54
C PHE A 67 -0.24 20.28 2.47
N PHE A 68 0.82 21.09 2.59
CA PHE A 68 1.20 22.04 1.55
C PHE A 68 1.54 21.35 0.23
N ILE A 69 2.33 20.26 0.25
CA ILE A 69 2.69 19.49 -0.95
C ILE A 69 1.44 18.86 -1.60
N ILE A 70 0.54 18.29 -0.78
CA ILE A 70 -0.76 17.82 -1.26
C ILE A 70 -1.54 18.96 -1.90
N GLY A 71 -1.55 20.14 -1.28
CA GLY A 71 -2.23 21.34 -1.79
C GLY A 71 -1.68 21.78 -3.14
N VAL A 72 -0.36 21.78 -3.30
CA VAL A 72 0.30 22.02 -4.58
C VAL A 72 -0.17 21.01 -5.62
N CYS A 73 -0.10 19.70 -5.33
CA CYS A 73 -0.48 18.66 -6.29
C CYS A 73 -1.99 18.68 -6.63
N LEU A 74 -2.84 19.01 -5.66
CA LEU A 74 -4.27 19.22 -5.87
C LEU A 74 -4.52 20.46 -6.73
N GLY A 75 -3.77 21.55 -6.52
CA GLY A 75 -3.78 22.73 -7.38
C GLY A 75 -3.38 22.40 -8.82
N ILE A 76 -2.33 21.58 -9.01
CA ILE A 76 -1.90 21.10 -10.34
C ILE A 76 -3.03 20.29 -10.99
N PHE A 77 -3.64 19.36 -10.25
CA PHE A 77 -4.79 18.57 -10.73
C PHE A 77 -5.98 19.44 -11.12
N ILE A 78 -6.35 20.43 -10.30
CA ILE A 78 -7.42 21.39 -10.59
C ILE A 78 -7.12 22.17 -11.88
N MET A 79 -5.88 22.62 -12.06
CA MET A 79 -5.49 23.34 -13.26
C MET A 79 -5.46 22.43 -14.49
N ALA A 80 -4.99 21.19 -14.37
CA ALA A 80 -5.02 20.21 -15.45
C ALA A 80 -6.45 19.86 -15.88
N TYR A 81 -7.37 19.70 -14.92
CA TYR A 81 -8.80 19.54 -15.20
C TYR A 81 -9.36 20.73 -15.99
N ASN A 82 -9.03 21.96 -15.59
CA ASN A 82 -9.47 23.17 -16.28
C ASN A 82 -8.88 23.31 -17.69
N ILE A 83 -7.57 23.04 -17.84
CA ILE A 83 -6.87 23.08 -19.12
C ILE A 83 -7.44 22.04 -20.08
N SER A 84 -7.53 20.77 -19.65
CA SER A 84 -8.05 19.67 -20.47
C SER A 84 -9.50 19.92 -20.86
N SER A 85 -10.34 20.38 -19.92
CA SER A 85 -11.71 20.76 -20.22
C SER A 85 -11.80 21.91 -21.21
N TYR A 86 -10.99 22.97 -21.04
CA TYR A 86 -10.94 24.09 -21.96
C TYR A 86 -10.52 23.65 -23.36
N MET A 87 -9.48 22.82 -23.49
CA MET A 87 -9.04 22.29 -24.77
C MET A 87 -10.15 21.52 -25.51
N LEU A 88 -10.86 20.64 -24.80
CA LEU A 88 -11.86 19.75 -25.39
C LEU A 88 -13.22 20.43 -25.65
N ASN A 89 -13.50 21.56 -24.99
CA ASN A 89 -14.84 22.15 -24.96
C ASN A 89 -14.91 23.61 -25.40
N SER A 90 -13.83 24.38 -25.40
CA SER A 90 -13.84 25.83 -25.66
C SER A 90 -14.47 26.22 -26.99
N PHE A 91 -14.26 25.42 -28.04
CA PHE A 91 -14.88 25.64 -29.36
C PHE A 91 -16.43 25.62 -29.34
N ARG A 92 -17.04 25.01 -28.32
CA ARG A 92 -18.50 24.97 -28.14
C ARG A 92 -19.06 26.29 -27.59
N PHE A 93 -18.19 27.15 -27.05
CA PHE A 93 -18.52 28.44 -26.45
C PHE A 93 -17.77 29.59 -27.15
N PRO A 94 -18.16 29.97 -28.39
CA PRO A 94 -17.43 30.98 -29.16
C PRO A 94 -17.30 32.35 -28.48
N PHE A 95 -18.22 32.69 -27.56
CA PHE A 95 -18.20 33.96 -26.83
C PHE A 95 -16.94 34.16 -25.99
N LEU A 96 -16.33 33.05 -25.53
CA LEU A 96 -15.11 33.07 -24.73
C LEU A 96 -13.96 33.79 -25.44
N ALA A 97 -13.77 33.54 -26.74
CA ALA A 97 -12.68 34.13 -27.49
C ALA A 97 -12.81 35.66 -27.67
N CYS A 98 -13.99 36.24 -27.43
CA CYS A 98 -14.24 37.69 -27.49
C CYS A 98 -13.95 38.42 -26.16
N LEU A 99 -13.58 37.67 -25.12
CA LEU A 99 -13.36 38.16 -23.76
C LEU A 99 -11.86 38.29 -23.46
N TYR A 100 -11.46 39.38 -22.80
CA TYR A 100 -10.12 39.55 -22.23
C TYR A 100 -9.84 38.43 -21.21
N LYS A 101 -8.62 37.87 -21.16
CA LYS A 101 -8.26 36.80 -20.20
C LYS A 101 -9.23 35.61 -20.27
N THR A 102 -9.41 35.08 -21.48
CA THR A 102 -10.39 34.02 -21.79
C THR A 102 -10.29 32.80 -20.87
N PHE A 103 -9.07 32.27 -20.67
CA PHE A 103 -8.84 31.06 -19.88
C PHE A 103 -9.18 31.26 -18.40
N GLU A 104 -8.82 32.41 -17.83
CA GLU A 104 -9.12 32.71 -16.43
C GLU A 104 -10.63 32.72 -16.16
N LYS A 105 -11.41 33.35 -17.05
CA LYS A 105 -12.88 33.34 -16.95
C LYS A 105 -13.46 31.95 -17.10
N TYR A 106 -12.85 31.11 -17.95
CA TYR A 106 -13.23 29.72 -18.04
C TYR A 106 -13.03 28.99 -16.71
N CYS A 107 -11.85 29.14 -16.08
CA CYS A 107 -11.54 28.53 -14.79
C CYS A 107 -12.53 28.94 -13.69
N TYR A 108 -12.86 30.24 -13.57
CA TYR A 108 -13.82 30.69 -12.55
C TYR A 108 -15.20 30.08 -12.74
N ASN A 109 -15.67 29.94 -13.99
CA ASN A 109 -16.98 29.36 -14.26
C ASN A 109 -16.96 27.83 -14.19
N ASN A 110 -15.80 27.18 -14.35
CA ASN A 110 -15.60 25.74 -14.20
C ASN A 110 -15.17 25.33 -12.78
N ALA A 111 -15.24 26.24 -11.80
CA ALA A 111 -14.75 26.04 -10.45
C ALA A 111 -15.68 25.19 -9.55
N VAL A 112 -16.92 24.91 -9.97
CA VAL A 112 -17.93 24.23 -9.13
C VAL A 112 -17.40 22.89 -8.57
N MET A 113 -16.87 22.02 -9.44
CA MET A 113 -16.33 20.71 -9.01
C MET A 113 -15.09 20.86 -8.11
N PRO A 114 -14.04 21.63 -8.48
CA PRO A 114 -12.91 21.92 -7.60
C PRO A 114 -13.29 22.49 -6.23
N VAL A 115 -14.20 23.46 -6.18
CA VAL A 115 -14.62 24.11 -4.93
C VAL A 115 -15.39 23.12 -4.07
N LEU A 116 -16.36 22.39 -4.64
CA LEU A 116 -17.11 21.37 -3.91
C LEU A 116 -16.17 20.32 -3.30
N PHE A 117 -15.23 19.81 -4.09
CA PHE A 117 -14.25 18.84 -3.61
C PHE A 117 -13.38 19.42 -2.50
N THR A 118 -12.84 20.62 -2.68
CA THR A 118 -11.96 21.25 -1.69
C THR A 118 -12.70 21.47 -0.36
N LEU A 119 -13.97 21.90 -0.40
CA LEU A 119 -14.80 22.05 0.79
C LEU A 119 -15.05 20.70 1.48
N THR A 120 -15.43 19.67 0.73
CA THR A 120 -15.60 18.31 1.27
C THR A 120 -14.30 17.78 1.86
N TYR A 121 -13.16 18.06 1.24
CA TYR A 121 -11.85 17.62 1.71
C TYR A 121 -11.45 18.31 3.01
N ILE A 122 -11.66 19.62 3.14
CA ILE A 122 -11.44 20.35 4.40
C ILE A 122 -12.30 19.77 5.53
N ILE A 123 -13.60 19.58 5.28
CA ILE A 123 -14.52 18.99 6.28
C ILE A 123 -14.04 17.60 6.71
N SER A 124 -13.60 16.79 5.74
CA SER A 124 -13.11 15.43 6.00
C SER A 124 -11.79 15.44 6.76
N ILE A 125 -10.86 16.38 6.47
CA ILE A 125 -9.61 16.55 7.23
C ILE A 125 -9.92 16.90 8.68
N TYR A 126 -10.79 17.89 8.94
CA TYR A 126 -11.17 18.25 10.31
C TYR A 126 -11.79 17.06 11.04
N HIS A 127 -12.75 16.39 10.42
CA HIS A 127 -13.40 15.22 11.02
C HIS A 127 -12.40 14.10 11.32
N PHE A 128 -11.51 13.79 10.37
CA PHE A 128 -10.54 12.70 10.48
C PHE A 128 -9.44 13.00 11.50
N GLN A 129 -8.79 14.17 11.41
CA GLN A 129 -7.66 14.53 12.26
C GLN A 129 -8.09 14.72 13.73
N LEU A 130 -9.30 15.24 13.99
CA LEU A 130 -9.85 15.33 15.35
C LEU A 130 -10.19 13.93 15.92
N LYS A 131 -10.89 13.09 15.14
CA LYS A 131 -11.40 11.80 15.64
C LYS A 131 -10.31 10.72 15.73
N ASN A 132 -9.38 10.67 14.75
CA ASN A 132 -8.45 9.54 14.58
C ASN A 132 -6.99 9.89 14.91
N GLN A 133 -6.55 11.13 14.67
CA GLN A 133 -5.18 11.55 15.00
C GLN A 133 -5.08 12.30 16.33
N LEU A 134 -6.22 12.63 16.94
CA LEU A 134 -6.30 13.29 18.25
C LEU A 134 -5.53 14.62 18.31
N LEU A 135 -5.39 15.29 17.16
CA LEU A 135 -4.68 16.57 17.06
C LEU A 135 -5.53 17.73 17.57
N PRO A 136 -4.92 18.76 18.20
CA PRO A 136 -5.65 19.94 18.62
C PRO A 136 -6.12 20.76 17.41
N PHE A 137 -7.29 21.39 17.55
CA PHE A 137 -7.96 22.13 16.47
C PHE A 137 -7.07 23.17 15.76
N TRP A 138 -6.19 23.85 16.51
CA TRP A 138 -5.28 24.85 15.95
C TRP A 138 -4.23 24.25 15.00
N MET A 139 -3.70 23.05 15.30
CA MET A 139 -2.73 22.37 14.43
C MET A 139 -3.40 21.96 13.12
N ILE A 140 -4.64 21.45 13.19
CA ILE A 140 -5.43 21.08 12.02
C ILE A 140 -5.72 22.31 11.16
N THR A 141 -6.02 23.44 11.80
CA THR A 141 -6.23 24.72 11.09
C THR A 141 -4.98 25.16 10.33
N ILE A 142 -3.78 25.03 10.92
CA ILE A 142 -2.52 25.31 10.22
C ILE A 142 -2.32 24.36 9.03
N GLN A 143 -2.61 23.06 9.19
CA GLN A 143 -2.52 22.08 8.11
C GLN A 143 -3.49 22.42 6.96
N VAL A 144 -4.73 22.79 7.27
CA VAL A 144 -5.74 23.23 6.27
C VAL A 144 -5.32 24.54 5.58
N LEU A 145 -4.82 25.52 6.32
CA LEU A 145 -4.30 26.76 5.74
C LEU A 145 -3.11 26.48 4.82
N SER A 146 -2.26 25.53 5.17
CA SER A 146 -1.12 25.10 4.34
C SER A 146 -1.57 24.41 3.06
N LEU A 147 -2.59 23.54 3.14
CA LEU A 147 -3.24 22.94 1.98
C LEU A 147 -3.78 24.03 1.03
N LEU A 148 -4.55 24.98 1.57
CA LEU A 148 -5.14 26.09 0.81
C LEU A 148 -4.07 27.01 0.20
N ALA A 149 -2.98 27.26 0.92
CA ALA A 149 -1.84 28.02 0.43
C ALA A 149 -1.19 27.31 -0.77
N GLY A 150 -0.99 25.99 -0.71
CA GLY A 150 -0.47 25.19 -1.81
C GLY A 150 -1.37 25.23 -3.05
N ILE A 151 -2.68 25.07 -2.88
CA ILE A 151 -3.66 25.16 -3.98
C ILE A 151 -3.61 26.56 -4.62
N SER A 152 -3.65 27.59 -3.79
CA SER A 152 -3.68 28.99 -4.22
C SER A 152 -2.39 29.37 -4.96
N PHE A 153 -1.24 28.90 -4.47
CA PHE A 153 0.06 29.12 -5.09
C PHE A 153 0.08 28.60 -6.54
N VAL A 154 -0.42 27.39 -6.78
CA VAL A 154 -0.42 26.80 -8.13
C VAL A 154 -1.43 27.47 -9.05
N ILE A 155 -2.65 27.71 -8.57
CA ILE A 155 -3.69 28.39 -9.37
C ILE A 155 -3.19 29.78 -9.76
N PHE A 156 -2.65 30.56 -8.82
CA PHE A 156 -2.12 31.89 -9.09
C PHE A 156 -0.96 31.86 -10.09
N SER A 157 0.02 30.97 -9.88
CA SER A 157 1.18 30.84 -10.77
C SER A 157 0.78 30.45 -12.19
N THR A 158 -0.16 29.50 -12.32
CA THR A 158 -0.67 29.04 -13.61
C THR A 158 -1.46 30.14 -14.32
N LEU A 159 -2.36 30.83 -13.63
CA LEU A 159 -3.12 31.94 -14.22
C LEU A 159 -2.19 33.08 -14.65
N LYS A 160 -1.19 33.43 -13.84
CA LYS A 160 -0.17 34.44 -14.19
C LYS A 160 0.62 34.05 -15.43
N TYR A 161 1.01 32.78 -15.55
CA TYR A 161 1.65 32.23 -16.74
C TYR A 161 0.78 32.37 -18.00
N PHE A 162 -0.51 31.97 -17.94
CA PHE A 162 -1.42 32.12 -19.08
C PHE A 162 -1.72 33.59 -19.40
N GLN A 163 -1.80 34.48 -18.41
CA GLN A 163 -1.98 35.92 -18.65
C GLN A 163 -0.79 36.54 -19.37
N HIS A 164 0.43 36.10 -19.05
CA HIS A 164 1.64 36.59 -19.71
C HIS A 164 1.81 36.02 -21.12
N THR A 165 1.46 34.74 -21.30
CA THR A 165 1.78 34.00 -22.53
C THR A 165 0.65 34.02 -23.56
N ASN A 166 -0.61 34.23 -23.16
CA ASN A 166 -1.72 34.37 -24.09
C ASN A 166 -1.85 35.80 -24.61
N LYS A 167 -2.05 35.93 -25.92
CA LYS A 167 -2.44 37.20 -26.55
C LYS A 167 -3.95 37.15 -26.82
N ASP A 168 -4.69 38.14 -26.32
CA ASP A 168 -6.12 38.26 -26.64
C ASP A 168 -6.33 38.65 -28.11
N ILE A 169 -7.58 38.56 -28.61
CA ILE A 169 -7.94 38.99 -29.97
C ILE A 169 -7.48 40.41 -30.27
N TYR A 170 -7.48 41.30 -29.28
CA TYR A 170 -6.96 42.66 -29.41
C TYR A 170 -5.45 42.68 -29.71
N LYS A 171 -4.64 41.91 -28.98
CA LYS A 171 -3.19 41.83 -29.20
C LYS A 171 -2.80 41.03 -30.45
N LEU A 172 -3.67 40.12 -30.92
CA LEU A 172 -3.41 39.30 -32.11
C LEU A 172 -3.88 39.96 -33.42
N PHE A 173 -4.97 40.72 -33.37
CA PHE A 173 -5.65 41.23 -34.57
C PHE A 173 -6.11 42.69 -34.46
N GLY A 174 -5.82 43.39 -33.35
CA GLY A 174 -6.17 44.81 -33.16
C GLY A 174 -7.65 45.10 -32.87
N VAL A 175 -8.47 44.08 -32.58
CA VAL A 175 -9.92 44.24 -32.38
C VAL A 175 -10.29 44.28 -30.90
N ALA A 176 -11.04 45.31 -30.49
CA ALA A 176 -11.45 45.51 -29.09
C ALA A 176 -12.18 44.28 -28.50
N THR A 177 -11.78 43.89 -27.30
CA THR A 177 -12.47 42.85 -26.51
C THR A 177 -13.76 43.40 -25.94
N HIS A 178 -14.79 42.57 -25.79
CA HIS A 178 -16.14 43.00 -25.39
C HIS A 178 -16.23 43.59 -23.97
N ASP A 179 -15.14 43.53 -23.21
CA ASP A 179 -15.12 43.81 -21.79
C ASP A 179 -13.87 44.57 -21.31
N GLY A 180 -13.06 45.08 -22.22
CA GLY A 180 -11.89 45.94 -21.94
C GLY A 180 -12.25 47.43 -21.94
N THR A 181 -11.49 48.23 -21.19
CA THR A 181 -11.57 49.69 -21.15
C THR A 181 -10.54 50.28 -22.11
N HIS A 182 -10.88 50.42 -23.39
CA HIS A 182 -10.02 51.09 -24.37
C HIS A 182 -10.86 52.05 -25.22
N ASP A 183 -10.52 53.34 -25.16
CA ASP A 183 -11.26 54.46 -25.77
C ASP A 183 -10.91 54.76 -27.23
N ASP A 184 -9.99 54.04 -27.87
CA ASP A 184 -9.63 54.31 -29.27
C ASP A 184 -10.02 53.15 -30.20
N VAL A 185 -11.07 53.38 -31.00
CA VAL A 185 -11.60 52.42 -31.97
C VAL A 185 -11.42 52.95 -33.39
N LYS A 186 -10.67 52.23 -34.23
CA LYS A 186 -10.88 52.23 -35.69
C LYS A 186 -11.92 51.17 -36.04
N VAL A 187 -13.13 51.61 -36.36
CA VAL A 187 -14.23 50.77 -36.84
C VAL A 187 -13.90 50.35 -38.27
N ILE A 188 -13.61 49.07 -38.50
CA ILE A 188 -13.61 48.49 -39.85
C ILE A 188 -14.99 47.91 -40.10
N SER A 189 -15.65 48.39 -41.15
CA SER A 189 -17.00 48.01 -41.57
C SER A 189 -17.08 46.54 -42.03
N PRO A 190 -18.25 45.88 -41.89
CA PRO A 190 -18.40 44.49 -42.30
C PRO A 190 -18.60 44.39 -43.82
N ILE A 191 -17.64 43.81 -44.53
CA ILE A 191 -17.85 43.33 -45.90
C ILE A 191 -18.79 42.12 -45.85
N ARG A 192 -19.93 42.25 -46.53
CA ARG A 192 -20.96 41.24 -46.73
C ARG A 192 -20.42 40.16 -47.66
N ASP A 193 -20.12 38.99 -47.12
CA ASP A 193 -19.78 37.80 -47.91
C ASP A 193 -20.87 36.74 -47.73
N THR A 194 -21.68 36.54 -48.77
CA THR A 194 -22.94 35.79 -48.73
C THR A 194 -22.82 34.29 -49.01
N HIS A 195 -21.61 33.74 -49.18
CA HIS A 195 -21.45 32.34 -49.64
C HIS A 195 -20.92 31.31 -48.62
N LEU A 196 -20.81 31.63 -47.32
CA LEU A 196 -20.31 30.69 -46.30
C LEU A 196 -21.34 30.33 -45.21
N LYS A 197 -22.62 30.12 -45.60
CA LYS A 197 -23.71 29.88 -44.63
C LYS A 197 -23.94 28.43 -44.17
N LYS A 198 -23.12 27.45 -44.58
CA LYS A 198 -23.43 26.02 -44.34
C LYS A 198 -22.66 25.27 -43.24
N GLN A 199 -21.84 25.93 -42.42
CA GLN A 199 -21.23 25.28 -41.23
C GLN A 199 -21.24 26.15 -39.96
N ARG A 200 -22.30 26.91 -39.69
CA ARG A 200 -22.55 27.41 -38.33
C ARG A 200 -23.02 26.25 -37.44
N ARG A 201 -22.08 25.45 -36.93
CA ARG A 201 -22.37 24.53 -35.81
C ARG A 201 -23.00 25.37 -34.70
N ARG A 202 -24.27 25.11 -34.36
CA ARG A 202 -24.99 25.81 -33.27
C ARG A 202 -24.11 25.78 -32.01
N GLY A 203 -23.61 26.93 -31.59
CA GLY A 203 -22.88 27.08 -30.33
C GLY A 203 -23.74 26.64 -29.16
N TRP A 204 -23.10 26.17 -28.08
CA TRP A 204 -23.81 25.81 -26.86
C TRP A 204 -24.37 27.08 -26.23
N ARG A 205 -25.68 27.10 -25.96
CA ARG A 205 -26.36 28.31 -25.47
C ARG A 205 -25.94 28.63 -24.04
N VAL A 206 -25.46 29.85 -23.84
CA VAL A 206 -25.09 30.42 -22.54
C VAL A 206 -25.56 31.88 -22.54
N ASP A 207 -26.33 32.25 -21.52
CA ASP A 207 -26.96 33.58 -21.43
C ASP A 207 -26.17 34.50 -20.46
N THR A 208 -25.57 33.94 -19.39
CA THR A 208 -24.77 34.68 -18.38
C THR A 208 -23.45 33.98 -18.04
N TYR A 209 -22.44 34.74 -17.63
CA TYR A 209 -21.16 34.22 -17.10
C TYR A 209 -20.68 35.04 -15.90
N ILE A 210 -19.86 34.43 -15.04
CA ILE A 210 -19.29 35.06 -13.85
C ILE A 210 -17.92 35.66 -14.16
N THR A 211 -17.66 36.85 -13.64
CA THR A 211 -16.35 37.52 -13.65
C THR A 211 -15.87 37.80 -12.23
N PHE A 212 -14.55 37.83 -12.04
CA PHE A 212 -13.94 38.07 -10.74
C PHE A 212 -14.34 39.46 -10.17
N PRO A 213 -14.64 39.58 -8.86
CA PRO A 213 -14.72 38.49 -7.88
C PRO A 213 -16.03 37.68 -7.97
N PHE A 214 -17.20 38.31 -8.17
CA PHE A 214 -18.50 37.61 -8.27
C PHE A 214 -19.54 38.37 -9.13
N LYS A 215 -19.11 39.03 -10.21
CA LYS A 215 -20.00 39.85 -11.06
C LYS A 215 -20.59 39.02 -12.20
N LEU A 216 -21.92 38.93 -12.26
CA LEU A 216 -22.66 38.34 -13.37
C LEU A 216 -22.66 39.28 -14.58
N ARG A 217 -22.29 38.77 -15.76
CA ARG A 217 -22.31 39.51 -17.03
C ARG A 217 -23.09 38.73 -18.09
N LEU A 218 -23.67 39.45 -19.03
CA LEU A 218 -24.43 38.88 -20.15
C LEU A 218 -23.49 38.49 -21.30
N VAL A 219 -23.77 37.35 -21.93
CA VAL A 219 -23.08 36.93 -23.14
C VAL A 219 -23.56 37.78 -24.32
N ARG A 220 -22.62 38.37 -25.06
CA ARG A 220 -22.89 39.17 -26.26
C ARG A 220 -22.70 38.33 -27.54
N SER A 221 -23.36 38.71 -28.63
CA SER A 221 -23.33 37.97 -29.90
C SER A 221 -21.93 37.94 -30.52
N THR A 222 -21.51 36.76 -30.98
CA THR A 222 -20.23 36.53 -31.67
C THR A 222 -20.33 36.60 -33.19
N SER A 223 -21.47 37.03 -33.73
CA SER A 223 -21.78 37.02 -35.16
C SER A 223 -20.83 37.83 -36.05
N HIS A 224 -19.99 38.70 -35.46
CA HIS A 224 -19.12 39.66 -36.14
C HIS A 224 -17.66 39.20 -36.34
N TYR A 225 -17.23 38.07 -35.74
CA TYR A 225 -15.85 37.57 -35.86
C TYR A 225 -15.71 36.39 -36.83
N LYS A 226 -14.68 36.43 -37.69
CA LYS A 226 -14.32 35.34 -38.61
C LYS A 226 -13.80 34.11 -37.84
N SER A 227 -14.22 32.91 -38.26
CA SER A 227 -13.92 31.65 -37.56
C SER A 227 -12.42 31.34 -37.39
N PHE A 228 -11.55 31.84 -38.28
CA PHE A 228 -10.10 31.66 -38.18
C PHE A 228 -9.48 32.45 -37.02
N MET A 229 -10.02 33.64 -36.70
CA MET A 229 -9.52 34.47 -35.59
C MET A 229 -9.76 33.78 -34.25
N LEU A 230 -10.94 33.17 -34.09
CA LEU A 230 -11.31 32.38 -32.91
C LEU A 230 -10.43 31.14 -32.77
N ALA A 231 -10.15 30.44 -33.88
CA ALA A 231 -9.29 29.25 -33.89
C ALA A 231 -7.83 29.55 -33.51
N SER A 232 -7.33 30.76 -33.82
CA SER A 232 -5.95 31.18 -33.54
C SER A 232 -5.72 31.40 -32.04
N VAL A 233 -6.70 31.99 -31.34
CA VAL A 233 -6.68 32.15 -29.87
C VAL A 233 -6.67 30.80 -29.17
N PHE A 234 -7.47 29.84 -29.64
CA PHE A 234 -7.48 28.49 -29.06
C PHE A 234 -6.14 27.77 -29.29
N ARG A 235 -5.53 27.89 -30.48
CA ARG A 235 -4.23 27.28 -30.80
C ARG A 235 -3.10 27.75 -29.87
N GLN A 236 -3.04 29.03 -29.53
CA GLN A 236 -2.02 29.55 -28.61
C GLN A 236 -2.16 28.96 -27.20
N ASN A 237 -3.39 28.85 -26.70
CA ASN A 237 -3.68 28.22 -25.41
C ASN A 237 -3.25 26.74 -25.38
N HIS A 238 -3.38 26.03 -26.50
CA HIS A 238 -2.94 24.63 -26.60
C HIS A 238 -1.41 24.49 -26.48
N ILE A 239 -0.63 25.41 -27.06
CA ILE A 239 0.84 25.39 -26.94
C ILE A 239 1.27 25.65 -25.49
N ASN A 240 0.64 26.62 -24.83
CA ASN A 240 0.92 26.94 -23.44
C ASN A 240 0.57 25.78 -22.48
N ALA A 241 -0.51 25.04 -22.78
CA ALA A 241 -0.84 23.82 -22.08
C ALA A 241 0.23 22.73 -22.23
N ALA A 242 0.79 22.55 -23.43
CA ALA A 242 1.86 21.57 -23.67
C ALA A 242 3.15 21.90 -22.90
N VAL A 243 3.47 23.18 -22.68
CA VAL A 243 4.62 23.58 -21.84
C VAL A 243 4.42 23.14 -20.39
N LEU A 244 3.23 23.35 -19.82
CA LEU A 244 2.93 22.90 -18.46
C LEU A 244 2.96 21.37 -18.32
N GLU A 245 2.51 20.66 -19.36
CA GLU A 245 2.62 19.21 -19.44
C GLU A 245 4.08 18.75 -19.39
N MET A 246 4.99 19.40 -20.15
CA MET A 246 6.43 19.12 -20.09
C MET A 246 7.02 19.38 -18.70
N VAL A 247 6.60 20.45 -18.02
CA VAL A 247 7.08 20.75 -16.65
C VAL A 247 6.64 19.66 -15.65
N ILE A 248 5.39 19.22 -15.73
CA ILE A 248 4.87 18.14 -14.86
C ILE A 248 5.59 16.82 -15.16
N PHE A 249 5.81 16.51 -16.44
CA PHE A 249 6.57 15.34 -16.85
C PHE A 249 8.02 15.37 -16.33
N LEU A 250 8.69 16.52 -16.41
CA LEU A 250 10.03 16.70 -15.85
C LEU A 250 10.04 16.53 -14.32
N LEU A 251 9.02 17.07 -13.63
CA LEU A 251 8.86 16.88 -12.18
C LEU A 251 8.75 15.40 -11.82
N PHE A 252 7.97 14.62 -12.57
CA PHE A 252 7.87 13.17 -12.40
C PHE A 252 9.21 12.47 -12.56
N ILE A 253 9.98 12.82 -13.59
CA ILE A 253 11.32 12.26 -13.81
C ILE A 253 12.24 12.58 -12.64
N ILE A 254 12.24 13.82 -12.15
CA ILE A 254 13.07 14.24 -11.01
C ILE A 254 12.69 13.44 -9.75
N LEU A 255 11.40 13.31 -9.44
CA LEU A 255 10.92 12.52 -8.30
C LEU A 255 11.32 11.05 -8.42
N GLY A 256 11.25 10.47 -9.63
CA GLY A 256 11.68 9.10 -9.89
C GLY A 256 13.18 8.88 -9.84
N LEU A 257 13.97 9.86 -10.29
CA LEU A 257 15.43 9.78 -10.27
C LEU A 257 16.00 9.90 -8.85
N PHE A 258 15.44 10.78 -8.01
CA PHE A 258 15.95 11.07 -6.67
C PHE A 258 15.15 10.41 -5.54
N ARG A 259 14.36 9.37 -5.85
CA ARG A 259 13.42 8.72 -4.93
C ARG A 259 14.03 8.17 -3.63
N ASP A 260 15.32 7.83 -3.63
CA ASP A 260 16.01 7.30 -2.45
C ASP A 260 16.18 8.37 -1.35
N TYR A 261 16.26 9.64 -1.75
CA TYR A 261 16.40 10.75 -0.82
C TYR A 261 15.05 11.09 -0.20
N LYS A 262 14.99 11.18 1.14
CA LYS A 262 13.75 11.42 1.90
C LYS A 262 12.98 12.67 1.45
N VAL A 263 13.68 13.67 0.92
CA VAL A 263 13.12 14.95 0.44
C VAL A 263 12.29 14.77 -0.84
N PHE A 264 12.60 13.77 -1.67
CA PHE A 264 11.86 13.53 -2.92
C PHE A 264 10.74 12.51 -2.77
N ARG A 265 10.65 11.83 -1.62
CA ARG A 265 9.51 10.97 -1.25
C ARG A 265 8.33 11.83 -0.79
N ILE A 266 7.67 12.46 -1.76
CA ILE A 266 6.44 13.23 -1.51
C ILE A 266 5.31 12.31 -1.01
N PRO A 267 4.29 12.85 -0.32
CA PRO A 267 3.14 12.06 0.11
C PRO A 267 2.52 11.25 -1.04
N ALA A 268 2.12 10.01 -0.78
CA ALA A 268 1.55 9.14 -1.80
C ALA A 268 0.25 9.69 -2.38
N GLY A 269 -0.61 10.33 -1.57
CA GLY A 269 -1.80 11.03 -2.07
C GLY A 269 -1.47 12.12 -3.08
N ALA A 270 -0.34 12.82 -2.90
CA ALA A 270 0.15 13.84 -3.83
C ALA A 270 0.60 13.18 -5.14
N SER A 271 1.25 12.02 -5.06
CA SER A 271 1.64 11.22 -6.21
C SER A 271 0.43 10.70 -6.99
N ILE A 272 -0.65 10.28 -6.32
CA ILE A 272 -1.91 9.87 -6.99
C ILE A 272 -2.50 11.06 -7.76
N LEU A 273 -2.52 12.26 -7.15
CA LEU A 273 -3.02 13.48 -7.81
C LEU A 273 -2.18 13.84 -9.03
N LEU A 274 -0.86 13.72 -8.94
CA LEU A 274 0.03 13.92 -10.08
C LEU A 274 -0.20 12.87 -11.17
N LEU A 275 -0.42 11.61 -10.81
CA LEU A 275 -0.70 10.54 -11.77
C LEU A 275 -1.98 10.82 -12.54
N PHE A 276 -3.06 11.17 -11.83
CA PHE A 276 -4.31 11.55 -12.46
C PHE A 276 -4.15 12.78 -13.34
N THR A 277 -3.37 13.76 -12.89
CA THR A 277 -3.04 14.95 -13.69
C THR A 277 -2.38 14.55 -15.00
N MET A 278 -1.37 13.68 -14.97
CA MET A 278 -0.68 13.21 -16.16
C MET A 278 -1.63 12.45 -17.09
N ILE A 279 -2.44 11.52 -16.58
CA ILE A 279 -3.40 10.76 -17.41
C ILE A 279 -4.44 11.70 -18.05
N ILE A 280 -4.92 12.73 -17.34
CA ILE A 280 -5.86 13.73 -17.86
C ILE A 280 -5.23 14.55 -19.00
N MET A 281 -3.98 14.98 -18.84
CA MET A 281 -3.27 15.78 -19.85
C MET A 281 -2.95 14.95 -21.09
N ILE A 282 -2.33 13.78 -20.92
CA ILE A 282 -2.04 12.83 -21.99
C ILE A 282 -3.35 12.46 -22.71
N GLY A 283 -4.40 12.07 -21.98
CA GLY A 283 -5.69 11.76 -22.57
C GLY A 283 -6.31 12.93 -23.34
N GLY A 284 -6.09 14.17 -22.91
CA GLY A 284 -6.47 15.38 -23.62
C GLY A 284 -5.73 15.53 -24.95
N VAL A 285 -4.41 15.35 -24.95
CA VAL A 285 -3.54 15.41 -26.14
C VAL A 285 -3.88 14.30 -27.12
N PHE A 286 -3.97 13.05 -26.66
CA PHE A 286 -4.30 11.90 -27.50
C PHE A 286 -5.64 12.08 -28.24
N ARG A 287 -6.69 12.53 -27.54
CA ARG A 287 -7.99 12.82 -28.17
C ARG A 287 -7.91 14.00 -29.14
N PHE A 288 -7.08 14.99 -28.85
CA PHE A 288 -6.88 16.13 -29.74
C PHE A 288 -6.21 15.71 -31.06
N TRP A 289 -5.17 14.87 -30.99
CA TRP A 289 -4.37 14.44 -32.14
C TRP A 289 -5.11 13.38 -32.97
N LEU A 290 -5.62 12.33 -32.33
CA LEU A 290 -6.22 11.17 -32.99
C LEU A 290 -7.70 11.36 -33.34
N ARG A 291 -8.34 12.41 -32.82
CA ARG A 291 -9.76 12.73 -33.03
C ARG A 291 -10.66 11.51 -32.80
N GLY A 292 -11.42 11.07 -33.80
CA GLY A 292 -12.34 9.94 -33.70
C GLY A 292 -11.66 8.58 -33.51
N TRP A 293 -10.38 8.45 -33.85
CA TRP A 293 -9.63 7.19 -33.77
C TRP A 293 -9.00 6.94 -32.40
N ALA A 294 -9.12 7.88 -31.45
CA ALA A 294 -8.46 7.80 -30.15
C ALA A 294 -8.79 6.49 -29.40
N TYR A 295 -10.05 6.04 -29.45
CA TYR A 295 -10.46 4.79 -28.79
C TYR A 295 -9.93 3.54 -29.49
N THR A 296 -9.88 3.53 -30.82
CA THR A 296 -9.32 2.42 -31.61
C THR A 296 -7.83 2.27 -31.35
N VAL A 297 -7.08 3.38 -31.36
CA VAL A 297 -5.64 3.38 -31.07
C VAL A 297 -5.37 2.97 -29.63
N LEU A 298 -6.18 3.42 -28.67
CA LEU A 298 -6.05 2.99 -27.27
C LEU A 298 -6.27 1.47 -27.13
N ALA A 299 -7.28 0.90 -27.79
CA ALA A 299 -7.53 -0.53 -27.78
C ALA A 299 -6.37 -1.32 -28.42
N LEU A 300 -5.84 -0.84 -29.56
CA LEU A 300 -4.68 -1.45 -30.21
C LEU A 300 -3.44 -1.38 -29.29
N LEU A 301 -3.21 -0.24 -28.63
CA LEU A 301 -2.10 -0.05 -27.72
C LEU A 301 -2.19 -0.99 -26.52
N LEU A 302 -3.38 -1.25 -25.97
CA LEU A 302 -3.57 -2.25 -24.92
C LEU A 302 -3.23 -3.67 -25.40
N ILE A 303 -3.61 -4.04 -26.63
CA ILE A 303 -3.25 -5.34 -27.22
C ILE A 303 -1.74 -5.44 -27.41
N VAL A 304 -1.10 -4.39 -27.91
CA VAL A 304 0.36 -4.33 -28.08
C VAL A 304 1.07 -4.41 -26.73
N ILE A 305 0.63 -3.68 -25.71
CA ILE A 305 1.20 -3.76 -24.36
C ILE A 305 1.05 -5.18 -23.81
N ASN A 306 -0.12 -5.79 -23.93
CA ASN A 306 -0.35 -7.17 -23.47
C ASN A 306 0.53 -8.19 -24.21
N PHE A 307 0.74 -8.00 -25.51
CA PHE A 307 1.66 -8.83 -26.29
C PHE A 307 3.11 -8.61 -25.85
N LEU A 308 3.53 -7.34 -25.68
CA LEU A 308 4.88 -6.98 -25.25
C LEU A 308 5.17 -7.45 -23.82
N SER A 309 4.19 -7.44 -22.92
CA SER A 309 4.36 -7.90 -21.53
C SER A 309 4.68 -9.39 -21.40
N GLY A 310 4.47 -10.19 -22.45
CA GLY A 310 4.89 -11.58 -22.49
C GLY A 310 6.40 -11.78 -22.66
N PHE A 311 7.14 -10.76 -23.14
CA PHE A 311 8.59 -10.85 -23.27
C PHE A 311 9.28 -10.54 -21.95
N GLU A 312 10.36 -11.26 -21.64
CA GLU A 312 11.11 -11.10 -20.39
C GLU A 312 11.65 -9.68 -20.17
N VAL A 313 11.96 -8.95 -21.24
CA VAL A 313 12.44 -7.55 -21.18
C VAL A 313 11.39 -6.59 -20.60
N PHE A 314 10.10 -6.89 -20.80
CA PHE A 314 8.99 -6.06 -20.30
C PHE A 314 8.32 -6.65 -19.05
N ASN A 315 8.66 -7.88 -18.68
CA ASN A 315 8.20 -8.52 -17.46
C ASN A 315 9.20 -8.21 -16.34
N PHE A 316 8.99 -7.11 -15.63
CA PHE A 316 9.80 -6.75 -14.46
C PHE A 316 9.55 -7.74 -13.31
N LYS A 317 10.41 -8.75 -13.21
CA LYS A 317 10.36 -9.78 -12.16
C LYS A 317 10.85 -9.18 -10.84
N ASN A 318 10.00 -9.18 -9.80
CA ASN A 318 10.44 -8.84 -8.46
C ASN A 318 11.29 -10.00 -7.92
N LYS A 319 12.59 -9.78 -7.76
CA LYS A 319 13.53 -10.81 -7.30
C LYS A 319 13.61 -10.82 -5.77
N ALA A 320 13.84 -11.99 -5.18
CA ALA A 320 14.27 -12.10 -3.78
C ALA A 320 15.75 -11.69 -3.65
N TYR A 321 16.03 -10.67 -2.82
CA TYR A 321 17.36 -10.09 -2.69
C TYR A 321 18.29 -10.99 -1.87
N GLY A 322 19.50 -11.22 -2.40
CA GLY A 322 20.49 -12.15 -1.87
C GLY A 322 20.71 -13.39 -2.75
N LEU A 323 19.67 -13.82 -3.49
CA LEU A 323 19.76 -14.98 -4.39
C LEU A 323 20.46 -14.64 -5.71
N ASN A 324 21.16 -15.63 -6.26
CA ASN A 324 21.79 -15.57 -7.58
C ASN A 324 20.81 -16.04 -8.67
N TYR A 325 20.51 -15.15 -9.63
CA TYR A 325 19.62 -15.43 -10.76
C TYR A 325 20.39 -15.69 -12.06
N ASP A 326 21.71 -15.53 -12.05
CA ASP A 326 22.59 -15.66 -13.22
C ASP A 326 23.27 -17.05 -13.25
N THR A 327 22.65 -18.04 -12.60
CA THR A 327 23.08 -19.44 -12.54
C THR A 327 21.98 -20.37 -13.07
N THR A 328 22.25 -21.66 -13.18
CA THR A 328 21.24 -22.65 -13.57
C THR A 328 20.06 -22.60 -12.59
N PRO A 329 18.82 -22.37 -13.05
CA PRO A 329 17.64 -22.32 -12.17
C PRO A 329 17.39 -23.66 -11.47
N ALA A 330 16.86 -23.62 -10.25
CA ALA A 330 16.45 -24.82 -9.53
C ALA A 330 15.24 -25.47 -10.21
N VAL A 331 15.33 -26.77 -10.51
CA VAL A 331 14.23 -27.49 -11.18
C VAL A 331 13.06 -27.68 -10.21
N TYR A 332 11.94 -27.02 -10.47
CA TYR A 332 10.72 -27.11 -9.65
C TYR A 332 9.81 -28.23 -10.15
N SER A 333 10.08 -29.45 -9.68
CA SER A 333 9.27 -30.64 -9.97
C SER A 333 9.10 -31.49 -8.72
N ILE A 334 8.08 -32.36 -8.70
CA ILE A 334 7.85 -33.29 -7.58
C ILE A 334 9.11 -34.14 -7.32
N LYS A 335 9.73 -34.65 -8.38
CA LYS A 335 10.95 -35.46 -8.29
C LYS A 335 12.11 -34.70 -7.62
N SER A 336 12.35 -33.46 -8.04
CA SER A 336 13.41 -32.60 -7.44
C SER A 336 13.13 -32.31 -5.96
N LEU A 337 11.88 -32.04 -5.61
CA LEU A 337 11.47 -31.84 -4.22
C LEU A 337 11.69 -33.10 -3.37
N GLU A 338 11.36 -34.28 -3.90
CA GLU A 338 11.57 -35.56 -3.21
C GLU A 338 13.05 -35.91 -3.05
N GLU A 339 13.89 -35.62 -4.06
CA GLU A 339 15.35 -35.78 -3.96
C GLU A 339 15.95 -34.92 -2.85
N LYS A 340 15.50 -33.67 -2.73
CA LYS A 340 15.90 -32.75 -1.64
C LYS A 340 15.32 -33.14 -0.27
N LEU A 341 14.36 -34.08 -0.23
CA LEU A 341 13.76 -34.64 0.98
C LEU A 341 14.13 -36.14 1.16
N SER A 342 15.35 -36.51 0.77
CA SER A 342 15.90 -37.85 1.02
C SER A 342 15.97 -38.17 2.52
N ASP A 343 15.90 -39.45 2.88
CA ASP A 343 15.99 -39.89 4.28
C ASP A 343 17.25 -39.40 4.99
N TYR A 344 18.37 -39.32 4.26
CA TYR A 344 19.61 -38.75 4.77
C TYR A 344 19.45 -37.28 5.15
N GLN A 345 18.87 -36.46 4.26
CA GLN A 345 18.67 -35.03 4.52
C GLN A 345 17.68 -34.80 5.67
N LEU A 346 16.57 -35.56 5.69
CA LEU A 346 15.59 -35.52 6.78
C LEU A 346 16.23 -35.84 8.14
N GLN A 347 17.10 -36.85 8.17
CA GLN A 347 17.79 -37.26 9.40
C GLN A 347 18.85 -36.25 9.83
N LYS A 348 19.65 -35.72 8.90
CA LYS A 348 20.66 -34.69 9.16
C LYS A 348 20.05 -33.42 9.75
N ASP A 349 18.92 -32.96 9.20
CA ASP A 349 18.24 -31.76 9.68
C ASP A 349 17.55 -31.99 11.03
N TYR A 350 17.01 -33.19 11.24
CA TYR A 350 16.49 -33.62 12.54
C TYR A 350 17.59 -33.61 13.61
N GLU A 351 18.76 -34.18 13.33
CA GLU A 351 19.91 -34.19 14.24
C GLU A 351 20.42 -32.79 14.55
N THR A 352 20.45 -31.90 13.55
CA THR A 352 20.77 -30.48 13.75
C THR A 352 19.77 -29.81 14.70
N GLY A 353 18.49 -30.14 14.59
CA GLY A 353 17.46 -29.69 15.52
C GLY A 353 17.67 -30.21 16.95
N ILE A 354 18.07 -31.48 17.10
CA ILE A 354 18.44 -32.06 18.41
C ILE A 354 19.63 -31.32 19.03
N VAL A 355 20.65 -30.97 18.26
CA VAL A 355 21.79 -30.20 18.76
C VAL A 355 21.35 -28.84 19.34
N SER A 356 20.43 -28.15 18.68
CA SER A 356 19.86 -26.89 19.19
C SER A 356 19.10 -27.10 20.50
N LEU A 357 18.28 -28.15 20.58
CA LEU A 357 17.52 -28.52 21.78
C LEU A 357 18.42 -28.92 22.97
N GLU A 358 19.50 -29.66 22.73
CA GLU A 358 20.48 -30.01 23.76
C GLU A 358 21.26 -28.79 24.26
N ASN A 359 21.66 -27.89 23.36
CA ASN A 359 22.28 -26.61 23.75
C ASN A 359 21.34 -25.76 24.60
N TRP A 360 20.05 -25.72 24.25
CA TRP A 360 19.04 -25.04 25.05
C TRP A 360 18.88 -25.65 26.44
N LYS A 361 18.73 -26.98 26.51
CA LYS A 361 18.63 -27.72 27.77
C LYS A 361 19.84 -27.48 28.67
N LYS A 362 21.05 -27.53 28.10
CA LYS A 362 22.30 -27.29 28.84
C LYS A 362 22.30 -25.92 29.54
N LYS A 363 21.83 -24.86 28.88
CA LYS A 363 21.72 -23.51 29.48
C LYS A 363 20.78 -23.47 30.68
N TRP A 364 19.72 -24.27 30.67
CA TRP A 364 18.81 -24.40 31.81
C TRP A 364 19.42 -25.22 32.94
N GLN A 365 20.15 -26.29 32.63
CA GLN A 365 20.87 -27.09 33.62
C GLN A 365 21.96 -26.28 34.34
N GLU A 366 22.67 -25.41 33.63
CA GLU A 366 23.63 -24.45 34.21
C GLU A 366 22.97 -23.47 35.19
N ARG A 367 21.65 -23.26 35.09
CA ARG A 367 20.82 -22.45 36.01
C ARG A 367 20.13 -23.29 37.09
N GLY A 368 20.42 -24.58 37.17
CA GLY A 368 19.83 -25.49 38.16
C GLY A 368 18.50 -26.14 37.74
N VAL A 369 18.04 -25.94 36.51
CA VAL A 369 16.74 -26.45 36.02
C VAL A 369 16.96 -27.68 35.14
N GLN A 370 16.57 -28.85 35.63
CA GLN A 370 16.78 -30.11 34.90
C GLN A 370 15.78 -30.34 33.76
N LYS A 371 14.52 -29.91 33.96
CA LYS A 371 13.43 -30.08 33.00
C LYS A 371 12.69 -28.77 32.77
N PRO A 372 13.26 -27.82 32.01
CA PRO A 372 12.60 -26.56 31.70
C PRO A 372 11.29 -26.80 30.94
N LYS A 373 10.36 -25.85 31.02
CA LYS A 373 9.20 -25.83 30.12
C LYS A 373 9.59 -25.24 28.77
N LEU A 374 9.16 -25.90 27.70
CA LEU A 374 9.41 -25.48 26.33
C LEU A 374 8.24 -24.61 25.84
N VAL A 375 8.54 -23.43 25.32
CA VAL A 375 7.55 -22.52 24.72
C VAL A 375 7.63 -22.58 23.20
N VAL A 376 6.47 -22.67 22.55
CA VAL A 376 6.31 -22.44 21.11
C VAL A 376 5.44 -21.20 20.91
N LEU A 377 5.93 -20.25 20.13
CA LEU A 377 5.29 -18.96 19.88
C LEU A 377 4.70 -18.93 18.46
N ASN A 378 3.41 -18.62 18.40
CA ASN A 378 2.63 -18.53 17.17
C ASN A 378 2.05 -17.13 17.05
N VAL A 379 2.22 -16.48 15.89
CA VAL A 379 1.81 -15.07 15.70
C VAL A 379 0.98 -14.90 14.44
N SER A 380 -0.14 -14.19 14.55
CA SER A 380 -1.09 -14.01 13.46
C SER A 380 -0.68 -12.94 12.45
N GLY A 381 -1.14 -13.01 11.20
CA GLY A 381 -0.99 -11.94 10.22
C GLY A 381 -1.94 -10.76 10.44
N GLY A 382 -1.67 -9.61 9.81
CA GLY A 382 -2.54 -8.42 9.93
C GLY A 382 -1.88 -7.05 9.69
N GLY A 383 -0.84 -6.97 8.86
CA GLY A 383 -0.15 -5.70 8.57
C GLY A 383 0.52 -5.07 9.80
N VAL A 384 0.65 -3.73 9.82
CA VAL A 384 1.30 -3.01 10.93
C VAL A 384 0.57 -3.21 12.25
N ARG A 385 -0.76 -3.39 12.22
CA ARG A 385 -1.57 -3.72 13.40
C ARG A 385 -1.03 -4.95 14.13
N SER A 386 -0.89 -6.06 13.41
CA SER A 386 -0.38 -7.29 14.01
C SER A 386 1.10 -7.17 14.41
N ALA A 387 1.91 -6.42 13.66
CA ALA A 387 3.30 -6.18 14.03
C ALA A 387 3.42 -5.44 15.38
N LEU A 388 2.64 -4.37 15.56
CA LEU A 388 2.57 -3.60 16.80
C LEU A 388 2.00 -4.43 17.95
N TYR A 389 0.87 -5.13 17.71
CA TYR A 389 0.23 -5.95 18.72
C TYR A 389 1.16 -7.08 19.21
N THR A 390 1.77 -7.81 18.28
CA THR A 390 2.70 -8.90 18.58
C THR A 390 3.90 -8.41 19.39
N PHE A 391 4.53 -7.32 18.95
CA PHE A 391 5.66 -6.73 19.68
C PHE A 391 5.24 -6.32 21.10
N ASN A 392 4.10 -5.64 21.24
CA ASN A 392 3.62 -5.18 22.52
C ASN A 392 3.31 -6.35 23.46
N THR A 393 2.57 -7.36 22.99
CA THR A 393 2.23 -8.54 23.77
C THR A 393 3.47 -9.30 24.24
N LEU A 394 4.47 -9.50 23.38
CA LEU A 394 5.75 -10.08 23.78
C LEU A 394 6.43 -9.25 24.89
N ALA A 395 6.43 -7.91 24.75
CA ALA A 395 6.98 -7.02 25.76
C ALA A 395 6.21 -7.08 27.10
N GLU A 396 4.87 -7.18 27.09
CA GLU A 396 4.07 -7.31 28.33
C GLU A 396 4.31 -8.65 29.03
N ILE A 397 4.40 -9.73 28.26
CA ILE A 397 4.71 -11.06 28.80
C ILE A 397 6.11 -11.04 29.42
N ASP A 398 7.12 -10.57 28.69
CA ASP A 398 8.48 -10.50 29.22
C ASP A 398 8.60 -9.57 30.43
N SER A 399 7.88 -8.44 30.44
CA SER A 399 7.81 -7.57 31.62
C SER A 399 7.25 -8.31 32.85
N SER A 400 6.27 -9.19 32.66
CA SER A 400 5.64 -9.95 33.74
C SER A 400 6.48 -11.17 34.18
N MET A 401 7.39 -11.60 33.32
CA MET A 401 8.27 -12.77 33.46
C MET A 401 9.74 -12.40 33.68
N ASN A 402 10.07 -11.15 33.99
CA ASN A 402 11.44 -10.67 34.18
C ASN A 402 12.38 -10.99 32.98
N GLY A 403 11.85 -10.94 31.76
CA GLY A 403 12.62 -11.13 30.52
C GLY A 403 12.96 -12.58 30.16
N GLN A 404 12.23 -13.55 30.71
CA GLN A 404 12.51 -14.98 30.55
C GLN A 404 11.73 -15.66 29.42
N LEU A 405 10.76 -15.00 28.76
CA LEU A 405 9.88 -15.65 27.76
C LEU A 405 10.68 -16.28 26.63
N LEU A 406 11.52 -15.49 25.96
CA LEU A 406 12.31 -15.98 24.83
C LEU A 406 13.39 -16.99 25.25
N GLN A 407 13.71 -17.08 26.54
CA GLN A 407 14.63 -18.10 27.06
C GLN A 407 13.95 -19.47 27.15
N HIS A 408 12.63 -19.51 27.36
CA HIS A 408 11.84 -20.75 27.26
C HIS A 408 11.47 -21.10 25.81
N ALA A 409 11.42 -20.11 24.92
CA ALA A 409 11.01 -20.31 23.54
C ALA A 409 12.03 -21.12 22.75
N GLN A 410 11.55 -22.08 21.95
CA GLN A 410 12.37 -22.83 20.99
C GLN A 410 11.96 -22.59 19.54
N LEU A 411 10.72 -22.17 19.32
CA LEU A 411 10.18 -21.94 17.99
C LEU A 411 9.31 -20.67 17.97
N ILE A 412 9.50 -19.86 16.94
CA ILE A 412 8.58 -18.80 16.52
C ILE A 412 8.14 -19.13 15.09
N SER A 413 6.83 -19.15 14.88
CA SER A 413 6.19 -19.33 13.57
C SER A 413 4.99 -18.39 13.45
N GLY A 414 4.61 -18.02 12.23
CA GLY A 414 3.48 -17.13 12.01
C GLY A 414 3.45 -16.51 10.63
N SER A 415 2.57 -15.54 10.44
CA SER A 415 2.38 -14.89 9.14
C SER A 415 2.52 -13.36 9.19
N SER A 416 2.83 -12.79 8.02
CA SER A 416 2.73 -11.37 7.72
C SER A 416 3.31 -10.43 8.80
N GLY A 417 2.60 -9.35 9.13
CA GLY A 417 3.00 -8.38 10.14
C GLY A 417 3.28 -8.95 11.53
N GLY A 418 2.58 -9.99 11.99
CA GLY A 418 2.86 -10.59 13.30
C GLY A 418 4.27 -11.18 13.34
N LEU A 419 4.68 -11.87 12.27
CA LEU A 419 6.04 -12.41 12.18
C LEU A 419 7.09 -11.30 12.09
N ILE A 420 6.79 -10.17 11.43
CA ILE A 420 7.66 -8.98 11.43
C ILE A 420 7.84 -8.43 12.86
N GLY A 421 6.75 -8.30 13.63
CA GLY A 421 6.79 -7.85 15.02
C GLY A 421 7.61 -8.78 15.92
N ALA A 422 7.39 -10.09 15.82
CA ALA A 422 8.14 -11.10 16.56
C ALA A 422 9.63 -11.11 16.16
N SER A 423 9.92 -10.96 14.87
CA SER A 423 11.29 -10.91 14.33
C SER A 423 12.05 -9.69 14.83
N TYR A 424 11.38 -8.54 14.93
CA TYR A 424 11.99 -7.33 15.49
C TYR A 424 12.30 -7.48 16.97
N TYR A 425 11.36 -8.02 17.76
CA TYR A 425 11.58 -8.30 19.17
C TYR A 425 12.73 -9.30 19.39
N ARG A 426 12.75 -10.39 18.61
CA ARG A 426 13.80 -11.42 18.63
C ARG A 426 15.19 -10.86 18.29
N GLU A 427 15.29 -10.01 17.28
CA GLU A 427 16.58 -9.37 16.92
C GLU A 427 17.08 -8.44 18.03
N LEU A 428 16.18 -7.65 18.64
CA LEU A 428 16.53 -6.82 19.79
C LEU A 428 17.00 -7.67 20.97
N PHE A 429 16.37 -8.83 21.21
CA PHE A 429 16.77 -9.74 22.28
C PHE A 429 18.18 -10.29 22.04
N LEU A 430 18.50 -10.69 20.81
CA LEU A 430 19.85 -11.15 20.44
C LEU A 430 20.89 -10.06 20.71
N ARG A 431 20.64 -8.83 20.21
CA ARG A 431 21.61 -7.72 20.31
C ARG A 431 21.83 -7.26 21.74
N ASN A 432 20.76 -7.21 22.54
CA ASN A 432 20.82 -6.76 23.93
C ASN A 432 21.12 -7.89 24.92
N LYS A 433 21.30 -9.14 24.44
CA LYS A 433 21.51 -10.34 25.26
C LYS A 433 20.43 -10.54 26.34
N GLY A 434 19.19 -10.23 26.00
CA GLY A 434 18.05 -10.27 26.91
C GLY A 434 16.99 -9.20 26.63
N ALA A 435 15.93 -9.21 27.43
CA ALA A 435 14.79 -8.31 27.26
C ALA A 435 14.92 -6.97 28.01
N SER A 436 15.85 -6.82 28.97
CA SER A 436 15.92 -5.66 29.87
C SER A 436 15.98 -4.31 29.13
N GLU A 437 16.87 -4.18 28.14
CA GLU A 437 16.98 -2.96 27.32
C GLU A 437 15.75 -2.72 26.44
N ILE A 438 15.08 -3.79 26.02
CA ILE A 438 13.84 -3.72 25.24
C ILE A 438 12.74 -3.10 26.11
N LEU A 439 12.61 -3.58 27.35
CA LEU A 439 11.60 -3.11 28.30
C LEU A 439 11.87 -1.66 28.73
N ASN A 440 13.13 -1.30 29.02
CA ASN A 440 13.53 0.07 29.37
C ASN A 440 13.17 1.10 28.27
N HIS A 441 13.21 0.67 27.00
CA HIS A 441 12.93 1.51 25.85
C HIS A 441 11.68 1.07 25.07
N LYS A 442 10.73 0.41 25.74
CA LYS A 442 9.54 -0.19 25.12
C LYS A 442 8.80 0.77 24.18
N GLN A 443 8.54 2.00 24.64
CA GLN A 443 7.81 2.99 23.84
C GLN A 443 8.54 3.37 22.54
N LYS A 444 9.88 3.47 22.57
CA LYS A 444 10.68 3.74 21.38
C LYS A 444 10.49 2.64 20.34
N TYR A 445 10.52 1.38 20.76
CA TYR A 445 10.39 0.24 19.86
C TYR A 445 8.96 0.06 19.34
N LEU A 446 7.94 0.30 20.17
CA LEU A 446 6.54 0.36 19.74
C LEU A 446 6.30 1.45 18.68
N ASN A 447 6.88 2.64 18.89
CA ASN A 447 6.81 3.73 17.91
C ASN A 447 7.54 3.37 16.61
N ASN A 448 8.67 2.65 16.69
CA ASN A 448 9.43 2.23 15.51
C ASN A 448 8.69 1.23 14.64
N ILE A 449 8.13 0.17 15.24
CA ILE A 449 7.44 -0.90 14.49
C ILE A 449 6.09 -0.46 13.91
N SER A 450 5.50 0.62 14.45
CA SER A 450 4.21 1.16 14.03
C SER A 450 4.30 2.34 13.03
N LYS A 451 5.50 2.69 12.57
CA LYS A 451 5.68 3.69 11.51
C LYS A 451 5.08 3.21 10.19
N ASP A 452 4.66 4.17 9.37
CA ASP A 452 4.05 3.89 8.08
C ASP A 452 5.00 3.13 7.13
N LEU A 453 4.40 2.20 6.40
CA LEU A 453 5.01 1.46 5.29
C LEU A 453 4.21 1.66 3.98
N LEU A 454 2.97 2.13 4.08
CA LEU A 454 2.05 2.25 2.95
C LEU A 454 2.42 3.43 2.04
N ASN A 455 2.78 4.58 2.61
CA ASN A 455 3.12 5.79 1.88
C ASN A 455 4.33 5.57 0.97
N ALA A 456 5.41 4.97 1.48
CA ALA A 456 6.60 4.66 0.69
C ALA A 456 6.30 3.66 -0.44
N THR A 457 5.51 2.63 -0.15
CA THR A 457 5.12 1.60 -1.13
C THR A 457 4.23 2.18 -2.22
N ALA A 458 3.22 2.98 -1.86
CA ALA A 458 2.30 3.62 -2.79
C ALA A 458 2.98 4.68 -3.65
N PHE A 459 3.89 5.48 -3.07
CA PHE A 459 4.74 6.40 -3.82
C PHE A 459 5.57 5.66 -4.87
N SER A 460 6.26 4.59 -4.48
CA SER A 460 7.07 3.80 -5.41
C SER A 460 6.22 3.12 -6.49
N PHE A 461 5.02 2.62 -6.17
CA PHE A 461 4.12 2.08 -7.19
C PHE A 461 3.81 3.11 -8.30
N ILE A 462 3.52 4.34 -7.91
CA ILE A 462 3.12 5.39 -8.84
C ILE A 462 4.29 5.90 -9.67
N ILE A 463 5.45 6.10 -9.03
CA ILE A 463 6.62 6.73 -9.66
C ILE A 463 7.51 5.69 -10.38
N SER A 464 7.62 4.49 -9.82
CA SER A 464 8.53 3.43 -10.26
C SER A 464 7.85 2.39 -11.13
N ASP A 465 6.74 1.81 -10.66
CA ASP A 465 6.19 0.59 -11.29
C ASP A 465 5.32 0.92 -12.52
N LEU A 466 4.64 2.08 -12.53
CA LEU A 466 3.82 2.53 -13.66
C LEU A 466 4.63 3.10 -14.83
N PHE A 467 5.92 3.38 -14.63
CA PHE A 467 6.83 3.91 -15.64
C PHE A 467 8.01 2.96 -15.84
N LEU A 468 8.77 3.12 -16.92
CA LEU A 468 9.95 2.28 -17.13
C LEU A 468 11.05 2.66 -16.11
N ASN A 469 11.24 1.79 -15.12
CA ASN A 469 12.23 1.96 -14.08
C ASN A 469 13.50 1.17 -14.38
N PHE A 470 14.61 1.87 -14.56
CA PHE A 470 15.93 1.28 -14.81
C PHE A 470 16.88 1.42 -13.61
N GLN A 471 16.42 1.97 -12.48
CA GLN A 471 17.28 2.15 -11.32
C GLN A 471 17.52 0.82 -10.62
N GLN A 472 18.80 0.55 -10.35
CA GLN A 472 19.24 -0.68 -9.72
C GLN A 472 19.93 -0.38 -8.38
N PHE A 473 19.95 -1.39 -7.51
CA PHE A 473 20.79 -1.42 -6.33
C PHE A 473 21.54 -2.75 -6.26
N LYS A 474 22.63 -2.77 -5.51
CA LYS A 474 23.43 -3.97 -5.29
C LYS A 474 23.24 -4.46 -3.86
N TYR A 475 23.06 -5.77 -3.71
CA TYR A 475 23.05 -6.43 -2.41
C TYR A 475 23.83 -7.73 -2.53
N ASN A 476 24.86 -7.88 -1.70
CA ASN A 476 25.72 -9.06 -1.64
C ASN A 476 26.22 -9.54 -3.03
N GLY A 477 26.76 -8.63 -3.84
CA GLY A 477 27.30 -8.93 -5.18
C GLY A 477 26.26 -9.03 -6.30
N GLN A 478 24.98 -9.20 -5.95
CA GLN A 478 23.88 -9.31 -6.91
C GLN A 478 23.25 -7.93 -7.19
N THR A 479 22.64 -7.77 -8.36
CA THR A 479 22.03 -6.51 -8.80
C THR A 479 20.52 -6.67 -9.00
N TYR A 480 19.74 -5.74 -8.42
CA TYR A 480 18.29 -5.79 -8.38
C TYR A 480 17.67 -4.45 -8.76
N LEU A 481 16.42 -4.44 -9.21
CA LEU A 481 15.69 -3.22 -9.52
C LEU A 481 15.09 -2.58 -8.26
N LYS A 482 15.08 -1.25 -8.22
CA LYS A 482 14.46 -0.48 -7.15
C LYS A 482 12.96 -0.31 -7.39
N ASP A 483 12.16 -1.33 -7.12
CA ASP A 483 10.70 -1.27 -7.27
C ASP A 483 9.97 -0.93 -5.96
N ARG A 484 8.64 -1.11 -5.91
CA ARG A 484 7.90 -0.92 -4.65
C ARG A 484 8.23 -1.94 -3.55
N ALA A 485 8.77 -3.12 -3.85
CA ALA A 485 9.25 -4.03 -2.80
C ALA A 485 10.53 -3.51 -2.15
N TYR A 486 11.46 -2.97 -2.96
CA TYR A 486 12.62 -2.27 -2.43
C TYR A 486 12.20 -1.14 -1.49
N ALA A 487 11.22 -0.31 -1.91
CA ALA A 487 10.71 0.78 -1.07
C ALA A 487 10.11 0.27 0.26
N PHE A 488 9.39 -0.85 0.25
CA PHE A 488 8.86 -1.48 1.46
C PHE A 488 9.99 -1.96 2.39
N GLU A 489 10.96 -2.71 1.86
CA GLU A 489 12.07 -3.25 2.66
C GLU A 489 12.94 -2.16 3.26
N GLU A 490 13.28 -1.12 2.49
CA GLU A 490 14.06 0.01 2.99
C GLU A 490 13.28 0.83 4.02
N GLN A 491 11.97 1.05 3.82
CA GLN A 491 11.15 1.74 4.83
C GLN A 491 11.07 0.91 6.12
N LEU A 492 10.92 -0.42 6.05
CA LEU A 492 10.96 -1.29 7.22
C LEU A 492 12.33 -1.27 7.90
N ASN A 493 13.41 -1.26 7.12
CA ASN A 493 14.77 -1.14 7.61
C ASN A 493 14.98 0.17 8.37
N GLU A 494 14.60 1.30 7.78
CA GLU A 494 14.65 2.62 8.42
C GLU A 494 13.79 2.67 9.69
N ASN A 495 12.57 2.14 9.63
CA ASN A 495 11.62 2.14 10.76
C ASN A 495 12.19 1.38 11.97
N THR A 496 12.88 0.27 11.71
CA THR A 496 13.47 -0.61 12.74
C THR A 496 14.86 -0.17 13.20
N GLY A 497 15.42 0.91 12.64
CA GLY A 497 16.73 1.45 13.01
C GLY A 497 17.90 0.70 12.38
N HIS A 498 17.68 0.13 11.19
CA HIS A 498 18.67 -0.62 10.40
C HIS A 498 19.18 -1.92 11.04
N ILE A 499 18.47 -2.45 12.04
CA ILE A 499 18.95 -3.63 12.76
C ILE A 499 18.61 -4.96 12.08
N LEU A 500 17.60 -4.96 11.20
CA LEU A 500 17.11 -6.16 10.48
C LEU A 500 17.81 -6.41 9.15
N ASP A 501 18.68 -5.50 8.69
CA ASP A 501 19.43 -5.66 7.44
C ASP A 501 20.60 -6.62 7.61
N LYS A 502 20.30 -7.92 7.51
CA LYS A 502 21.23 -9.03 7.68
C LYS A 502 20.93 -10.13 6.68
N LYS A 503 21.88 -11.03 6.48
CA LYS A 503 21.64 -12.30 5.79
C LYS A 503 20.94 -13.28 6.72
N ILE A 504 20.12 -14.17 6.17
CA ILE A 504 19.48 -15.21 6.96
C ILE A 504 20.51 -16.13 7.63
N SER A 505 21.64 -16.41 6.95
CA SER A 505 22.71 -17.26 7.49
C SER A 505 23.38 -16.72 8.76
N GLU A 506 23.30 -15.42 9.02
CA GLU A 506 23.85 -14.83 10.25
C GLU A 506 23.10 -15.32 11.51
N TYR A 507 21.88 -15.84 11.36
CA TYR A 507 21.09 -16.42 12.43
C TYR A 507 21.39 -17.90 12.68
N TYR A 508 22.20 -18.57 11.85
CA TYR A 508 22.53 -19.98 11.99
C TYR A 508 23.13 -20.31 13.37
N LEU A 509 24.21 -19.61 13.75
CA LEU A 509 24.89 -19.86 15.03
C LEU A 509 24.05 -19.47 16.25
N PRO A 510 23.40 -18.28 16.30
CA PRO A 510 22.50 -17.94 17.40
C PRO A 510 21.36 -18.93 17.61
N GLU A 511 20.75 -19.45 16.54
CA GLU A 511 19.71 -20.48 16.64
C GLU A 511 20.26 -21.84 17.07
N LEU A 512 21.40 -22.26 16.50
CA LEU A 512 22.04 -23.53 16.84
C LEU A 512 22.48 -23.57 18.31
N LYS A 513 22.99 -22.45 18.84
CA LYS A 513 23.39 -22.31 20.24
C LYS A 513 22.21 -22.07 21.18
N ALA A 514 20.99 -21.92 20.66
CA ALA A 514 19.81 -21.50 21.42
C ALA A 514 20.01 -20.19 22.19
N ASP A 515 20.72 -19.22 21.61
CA ASP A 515 20.80 -17.83 22.12
C ASP A 515 19.48 -17.09 21.88
N ILE A 516 18.77 -17.49 20.82
CA ILE A 516 17.43 -17.05 20.46
C ILE A 516 16.63 -18.25 19.94
N PRO A 517 15.29 -18.22 20.04
CA PRO A 517 14.46 -19.26 19.44
C PRO A 517 14.66 -19.32 17.93
N ARG A 518 14.44 -20.51 17.37
CA ARG A 518 14.38 -20.70 15.93
C ARG A 518 13.19 -19.93 15.36
N LEU A 519 13.42 -19.22 14.26
CA LEU A 519 12.35 -18.61 13.49
C LEU A 519 12.13 -19.42 12.22
N ILE A 520 10.89 -19.83 11.96
CA ILE A 520 10.51 -20.46 10.70
C ILE A 520 9.55 -19.55 9.95
N ILE A 521 9.97 -19.12 8.78
CA ILE A 521 9.22 -18.23 7.89
C ILE A 521 8.59 -19.09 6.79
N THR A 522 7.30 -18.95 6.52
CA THR A 522 6.56 -19.88 5.64
C THR A 522 5.66 -19.21 4.60
N PRO A 523 6.22 -18.40 3.68
CA PRO A 523 5.45 -17.88 2.56
C PRO A 523 4.79 -19.00 1.74
N THR A 524 3.66 -18.68 1.13
CA THR A 524 2.89 -19.64 0.33
C THR A 524 3.31 -19.53 -1.14
N ILE A 525 3.61 -20.67 -1.78
CA ILE A 525 3.88 -20.74 -3.22
C ILE A 525 2.57 -20.54 -3.98
N VAL A 526 2.54 -19.54 -4.86
CA VAL A 526 1.34 -19.13 -5.61
C VAL A 526 0.91 -20.20 -6.60
N ASN A 527 1.87 -20.90 -7.19
CA ASN A 527 1.63 -21.83 -8.30
C ASN A 527 0.87 -23.10 -7.88
N ASP A 528 1.07 -23.61 -6.66
CA ASP A 528 0.50 -24.89 -6.20
C ASP A 528 0.06 -24.91 -4.73
N GLY A 529 0.20 -23.80 -3.99
CA GLY A 529 -0.23 -23.70 -2.58
C GLY A 529 0.72 -24.36 -1.56
N ARG A 530 1.88 -24.87 -1.98
CA ARG A 530 2.88 -25.42 -1.06
C ARG A 530 3.47 -24.35 -0.14
N SER A 531 3.96 -24.78 1.02
CA SER A 531 4.66 -23.90 1.97
C SER A 531 6.14 -23.87 1.63
N MET A 532 6.72 -22.68 1.52
CA MET A 532 8.17 -22.52 1.39
C MET A 532 8.76 -22.22 2.76
N VAL A 533 9.43 -23.20 3.36
CA VAL A 533 10.04 -23.11 4.69
C VAL A 533 11.42 -22.46 4.58
N ILE A 534 11.55 -21.29 5.21
CA ILE A 534 12.80 -20.52 5.27
C ILE A 534 13.26 -20.46 6.73
N SER A 535 14.42 -21.03 7.01
CA SER A 535 15.11 -20.99 8.30
C SER A 535 16.60 -21.25 8.04
N PRO A 536 17.54 -20.60 8.76
CA PRO A 536 18.97 -20.83 8.54
C PRO A 536 19.39 -22.24 8.92
N LEU A 537 18.76 -22.81 9.95
CA LEU A 537 18.79 -24.24 10.19
C LEU A 537 17.82 -24.88 9.18
N GLN A 538 18.26 -25.87 8.42
CA GLN A 538 17.40 -26.59 7.48
C GLN A 538 16.31 -27.37 8.24
N SER A 539 15.11 -27.46 7.67
CA SER A 539 13.87 -27.92 8.31
C SER A 539 13.15 -29.01 7.50
N SER A 540 13.88 -29.75 6.67
CA SER A 540 13.28 -30.74 5.75
C SER A 540 12.37 -31.76 6.44
N TYR A 541 12.67 -32.15 7.69
CA TYR A 541 11.86 -33.06 8.51
C TYR A 541 10.43 -32.54 8.80
N LEU A 542 10.15 -31.25 8.56
CA LEU A 542 8.81 -30.67 8.66
C LEU A 542 7.99 -30.83 7.38
N LEU A 543 8.59 -31.27 6.28
CA LEU A 543 7.98 -31.20 4.93
C LEU A 543 7.48 -32.54 4.40
N LYS A 544 7.86 -33.63 5.07
CA LYS A 544 7.44 -34.99 4.74
C LYS A 544 7.15 -35.74 6.04
N SER A 545 5.98 -36.36 6.12
CA SER A 545 5.69 -37.27 7.24
C SER A 545 6.56 -38.52 7.08
N LYS A 546 7.29 -38.92 8.13
CA LYS A 546 7.94 -40.25 8.15
C LYS A 546 6.83 -41.30 8.17
N ASN A 547 6.53 -41.88 7.01
CA ASN A 547 5.55 -42.96 6.86
C ASN A 547 6.03 -44.20 7.63
N ASN A 548 5.38 -44.48 8.76
CA ASN A 548 5.49 -45.77 9.46
C ASN A 548 4.35 -46.74 9.06
N SER A 549 3.64 -46.51 7.95
CA SER A 549 2.44 -47.29 7.58
C SER A 549 2.38 -47.66 6.09
N GLU A 550 1.66 -48.75 5.79
CA GLU A 550 1.37 -49.34 4.47
C GLU A 550 0.58 -48.42 3.49
N TYR A 551 0.40 -47.15 3.81
CA TYR A 551 -0.34 -46.20 2.98
C TYR A 551 0.59 -45.50 1.96
N LYS A 552 0.03 -45.15 0.79
CA LYS A 552 0.74 -44.44 -0.30
C LYS A 552 1.62 -43.31 0.24
N GLU A 553 2.82 -43.18 -0.32
CA GLU A 553 3.78 -42.13 0.03
C GLU A 553 3.11 -40.74 0.03
N ALA A 554 3.19 -40.05 1.15
CA ALA A 554 2.70 -38.68 1.25
C ALA A 554 3.60 -37.78 0.39
N LEU A 555 2.98 -37.07 -0.57
CA LEU A 555 3.66 -36.04 -1.35
C LEU A 555 4.22 -34.97 -0.42
N ALA A 556 5.38 -34.43 -0.79
CA ALA A 556 5.94 -33.25 -0.14
C ALA A 556 4.95 -32.08 -0.21
N ASP A 557 4.53 -31.57 0.94
CA ASP A 557 3.55 -30.49 1.06
C ASP A 557 4.21 -29.11 1.27
N GLY A 558 5.53 -29.06 1.12
CA GLY A 558 6.33 -27.85 1.12
C GLY A 558 7.75 -28.05 0.58
N LEU A 559 8.53 -26.99 0.63
CA LEU A 559 9.91 -26.91 0.12
C LEU A 559 10.81 -26.26 1.18
N ASP A 560 12.00 -26.82 1.41
CA ASP A 560 13.01 -26.21 2.28
C ASP A 560 13.86 -25.26 1.44
N PHE A 561 13.75 -23.97 1.70
CA PHE A 561 14.37 -22.92 0.89
C PHE A 561 15.89 -23.04 0.83
N MET A 562 16.52 -23.30 1.96
CA MET A 562 17.98 -23.38 2.06
C MET A 562 18.54 -24.55 1.26
N SER A 563 17.87 -25.70 1.30
CA SER A 563 18.29 -26.91 0.58
C SER A 563 17.95 -26.84 -0.92
N PHE A 564 16.80 -26.25 -1.25
CA PHE A 564 16.33 -26.18 -2.63
C PHE A 564 17.10 -25.15 -3.47
N PHE A 565 17.47 -24.00 -2.87
CA PHE A 565 18.19 -22.92 -3.55
C PHE A 565 19.68 -22.86 -3.20
N GLU A 566 20.27 -23.97 -2.77
CA GLU A 566 21.69 -24.08 -2.39
C GLU A 566 22.63 -23.55 -3.50
N ASP A 567 22.36 -23.93 -4.74
CA ASP A 567 23.13 -23.52 -5.92
C ASP A 567 22.85 -22.07 -6.37
N GLN A 568 21.84 -21.41 -5.77
CA GLN A 568 21.43 -20.03 -6.03
C GLN A 568 21.76 -19.10 -4.85
N ASP A 569 22.71 -19.48 -4.00
CA ASP A 569 23.17 -18.68 -2.85
C ASP A 569 22.09 -18.43 -1.77
N ALA A 570 21.24 -19.43 -1.47
CA ALA A 570 20.18 -19.33 -0.46
C ALA A 570 20.60 -18.69 0.88
N GLN A 571 21.82 -18.99 1.35
CA GLN A 571 22.41 -18.46 2.57
C GLN A 571 22.50 -16.94 2.61
N ASN A 572 22.57 -16.29 1.44
CA ASN A 572 22.72 -14.86 1.31
C ASN A 572 21.39 -14.10 1.25
N LEU A 573 20.24 -14.79 1.33
CA LEU A 573 18.92 -14.16 1.36
C LEU A 573 18.87 -13.07 2.43
N ARG A 574 18.48 -11.86 2.04
CA ARG A 574 18.28 -10.75 2.98
C ARG A 574 17.11 -11.07 3.90
N TYR A 575 17.30 -10.88 5.20
CA TYR A 575 16.28 -11.18 6.21
C TYR A 575 14.99 -10.36 6.00
N LEU A 576 15.13 -9.08 5.63
CA LEU A 576 13.99 -8.24 5.24
C LEU A 576 13.22 -8.80 4.04
N THR A 577 13.91 -9.38 3.05
CA THR A 577 13.26 -10.05 1.93
C THR A 577 12.50 -11.30 2.37
N ALA A 578 13.06 -12.12 3.27
CA ALA A 578 12.35 -13.27 3.84
C ALA A 578 11.05 -12.84 4.54
N LEU A 579 11.12 -11.79 5.37
CA LEU A 579 9.96 -11.21 6.05
C LEU A 579 8.94 -10.61 5.07
N ARG A 580 9.39 -9.93 4.02
CA ARG A 580 8.53 -9.39 2.97
C ARG A 580 7.81 -10.49 2.22
N MET A 581 8.49 -11.56 1.81
CA MET A 581 7.87 -12.70 1.13
C MET A 581 6.74 -13.30 2.00
N ASN A 582 6.96 -13.38 3.31
CA ASN A 582 5.96 -13.84 4.29
C ASN A 582 4.78 -12.87 4.50
N ALA A 583 4.93 -11.62 4.08
CA ALA A 583 3.98 -10.51 4.28
C ALA A 583 3.49 -9.88 2.97
N THR A 584 3.69 -10.56 1.84
CA THR A 584 3.32 -10.03 0.52
C THR A 584 1.81 -10.13 0.34
N PHE A 585 1.12 -9.07 0.75
CA PHE A 585 -0.31 -8.95 0.58
C PHE A 585 -0.67 -8.75 -0.91
N PRO A 586 -1.56 -9.57 -1.48
CA PRO A 586 -1.96 -9.47 -2.89
C PRO A 586 -2.44 -8.05 -3.26
N TYR A 587 -2.15 -7.62 -4.49
CA TYR A 587 -2.50 -6.31 -5.07
C TYR A 587 -1.73 -5.09 -4.53
N ILE A 588 -1.28 -5.10 -3.26
CA ILE A 588 -0.52 -3.99 -2.67
C ILE A 588 0.98 -4.18 -2.92
N MET A 589 1.49 -5.38 -2.66
CA MET A 589 2.90 -5.71 -2.76
C MET A 589 3.15 -6.64 -3.96
N PRO A 590 4.29 -6.51 -4.66
CA PRO A 590 4.62 -7.37 -5.78
C PRO A 590 5.13 -8.72 -5.23
N ALA A 591 4.64 -9.81 -5.81
CA ALA A 591 5.07 -11.15 -5.45
C ALA A 591 6.52 -11.39 -5.87
N ALA A 592 7.32 -11.94 -4.96
CA ALA A 592 8.69 -12.30 -5.26
C ALA A 592 8.70 -13.55 -6.16
N GLN A 593 9.42 -13.47 -7.27
CA GLN A 593 9.69 -14.58 -8.17
C GLN A 593 11.04 -15.20 -7.83
N LEU A 594 11.08 -16.52 -7.72
CA LEU A 594 12.25 -17.27 -7.30
C LEU A 594 13.04 -17.81 -8.51
N PRO A 595 14.36 -18.09 -8.37
CA PRO A 595 15.22 -18.55 -9.46
C PRO A 595 15.04 -20.06 -9.72
N SER A 596 13.84 -20.44 -10.20
CA SER A 596 13.47 -21.82 -10.50
C SER A 596 12.92 -22.00 -11.92
N ASP A 597 12.85 -23.24 -12.38
CA ASP A 597 12.21 -23.64 -13.64
C ASP A 597 11.22 -24.80 -13.42
N PRO A 598 9.90 -24.62 -13.65
CA PRO A 598 9.26 -23.34 -13.96
C PRO A 598 9.38 -22.35 -12.80
N ALA A 599 9.54 -21.08 -13.14
CA ALA A 599 9.62 -20.04 -12.13
C ALA A 599 8.30 -19.91 -11.37
N PHE A 600 8.38 -19.87 -10.05
CA PHE A 600 7.21 -19.68 -9.18
C PHE A 600 7.31 -18.39 -8.38
N GLN A 601 6.16 -17.93 -7.92
CA GLN A 601 6.02 -16.76 -7.06
C GLN A 601 5.57 -17.16 -5.67
N VAL A 602 5.84 -16.30 -4.69
CA VAL A 602 5.36 -16.46 -3.33
C VAL A 602 4.51 -15.28 -2.86
N MET A 603 3.57 -15.59 -1.97
CA MET A 603 2.66 -14.63 -1.33
C MET A 603 2.61 -14.83 0.19
N ASP A 604 1.87 -13.94 0.86
CA ASP A 604 1.69 -13.97 2.32
C ASP A 604 1.38 -15.38 2.85
N ALA A 605 2.03 -15.73 3.97
CA ALA A 605 1.81 -17.00 4.67
C ALA A 605 0.37 -17.15 5.16
N GLY A 606 -0.33 -16.03 5.42
CA GLY A 606 -1.71 -16.02 5.92
C GLY A 606 -2.74 -16.59 4.96
N VAL A 607 -2.39 -16.79 3.68
CA VAL A 607 -3.23 -17.50 2.73
C VAL A 607 -3.38 -18.98 3.11
N ARG A 608 -2.31 -19.60 3.64
CA ARG A 608 -2.29 -21.02 4.03
C ARG A 608 -2.36 -21.25 5.54
N ASP A 609 -1.54 -20.52 6.31
CA ASP A 609 -1.41 -20.69 7.76
C ASP A 609 -1.16 -19.33 8.42
N ASN A 610 -2.25 -18.60 8.70
CA ASN A 610 -2.22 -17.28 9.28
C ASN A 610 -1.62 -17.23 10.68
N TYR A 611 -1.64 -18.34 11.42
CA TYR A 611 -1.18 -18.39 12.81
C TYR A 611 0.17 -19.12 12.96
N GLY A 612 0.70 -19.71 11.89
CA GLY A 612 1.93 -20.52 11.90
C GLY A 612 1.79 -21.86 12.62
N VAL A 613 0.55 -22.28 12.89
CA VAL A 613 0.21 -23.40 13.77
C VAL A 613 0.63 -24.73 13.16
N GLN A 614 0.51 -24.90 11.83
CA GLN A 614 0.88 -26.13 11.12
C GLN A 614 2.36 -26.49 11.35
N ILE A 615 3.23 -25.51 11.26
CA ILE A 615 4.68 -25.68 11.48
C ILE A 615 4.98 -26.03 12.93
N SER A 616 4.35 -25.34 13.88
CA SER A 616 4.52 -25.59 15.30
C SER A 616 4.13 -27.02 15.68
N ILE A 617 3.01 -27.53 15.14
CA ILE A 617 2.58 -28.91 15.37
C ILE A 617 3.58 -29.91 14.80
N ARG A 618 4.01 -29.71 13.55
CA ARG A 618 4.98 -30.61 12.90
C ARG A 618 6.30 -30.64 13.67
N TYR A 619 6.75 -29.51 14.18
CA TYR A 619 7.93 -29.42 15.04
C TYR A 619 7.76 -30.21 16.35
N LEU A 620 6.63 -30.03 17.04
CA LEU A 620 6.32 -30.76 18.27
C LEU A 620 6.24 -32.28 18.01
N ILE A 621 5.57 -32.70 16.94
CA ILE A 621 5.49 -34.12 16.55
C ILE A 621 6.88 -34.68 16.27
N ALA A 622 7.71 -33.97 15.49
CA ALA A 622 9.05 -34.41 15.13
C ALA A 622 9.92 -34.67 16.37
N PHE A 623 9.94 -33.74 17.33
CA PHE A 623 10.76 -33.86 18.54
C PHE A 623 10.03 -34.42 19.76
N ARG A 624 8.85 -35.03 19.57
CA ARG A 624 7.98 -35.47 20.67
C ARG A 624 8.71 -36.31 21.72
N GLN A 625 9.49 -37.30 21.28
CA GLN A 625 10.22 -38.20 22.18
C GLN A 625 11.23 -37.42 23.03
N TRP A 626 12.02 -36.55 22.39
CA TRP A 626 12.99 -35.71 23.09
C TRP A 626 12.30 -34.77 24.09
N ILE A 627 11.22 -34.12 23.68
CA ILE A 627 10.48 -33.16 24.52
C ILE A 627 9.92 -33.84 25.77
N LEU A 628 9.27 -35.00 25.64
CA LEU A 628 8.70 -35.73 26.78
C LEU A 628 9.76 -36.22 27.79
N GLN A 629 10.97 -36.54 27.30
CA GLN A 629 12.07 -36.99 28.17
C GLN A 629 12.75 -35.83 28.89
N ASN A 630 12.90 -34.67 28.24
CA ASN A 630 13.80 -33.60 28.66
C ASN A 630 13.10 -32.34 29.19
N THR A 631 11.79 -32.21 29.03
CA THR A 631 11.02 -31.03 29.48
C THR A 631 10.00 -31.42 30.54
N SER A 632 9.51 -30.43 31.30
CA SER A 632 8.37 -30.60 32.22
C SER A 632 7.03 -30.30 31.54
N GLY A 633 7.03 -30.13 30.21
CA GLY A 633 5.88 -29.84 29.40
C GLY A 633 6.13 -28.74 28.37
N VAL A 634 5.15 -28.59 27.48
CA VAL A 634 5.11 -27.61 26.40
C VAL A 634 4.04 -26.57 26.70
N VAL A 635 4.35 -25.32 26.40
CA VAL A 635 3.40 -24.21 26.41
C VAL A 635 3.29 -23.67 24.99
N PHE A 636 2.11 -23.86 24.41
CA PHE A 636 1.74 -23.40 23.07
C PHE A 636 1.10 -22.01 23.19
N VAL A 637 1.84 -20.96 22.82
CA VAL A 637 1.40 -19.57 22.95
C VAL A 637 0.99 -19.04 21.59
N GLN A 638 -0.26 -18.57 21.45
CA GLN A 638 -0.71 -17.87 20.26
C GLN A 638 -0.96 -16.39 20.56
N ILE A 639 -0.41 -15.50 19.72
CA ILE A 639 -0.67 -14.07 19.76
C ILE A 639 -1.48 -13.72 18.52
N ARG A 640 -2.73 -13.31 18.75
CA ARG A 640 -3.77 -13.16 17.73
C ARG A 640 -4.25 -11.72 17.68
N ASP A 641 -4.10 -11.08 16.53
CA ASP A 641 -4.53 -9.72 16.26
C ASP A 641 -6.06 -9.57 16.11
N ASN A 642 -6.78 -10.67 16.38
CA ASN A 642 -8.21 -10.80 16.26
C ASN A 642 -8.77 -11.74 17.33
N ASN A 643 -10.00 -11.47 17.75
CA ASN A 643 -10.77 -12.35 18.58
C ASN A 643 -11.51 -13.38 17.70
N LYS A 644 -11.37 -14.65 18.06
CA LYS A 644 -11.95 -15.79 17.34
C LYS A 644 -13.49 -15.75 17.29
N TYR A 645 -14.14 -15.36 18.38
CA TYR A 645 -15.60 -15.32 18.48
C TYR A 645 -16.19 -14.16 17.67
N GLU A 646 -15.54 -12.99 17.68
CA GLU A 646 -15.97 -11.81 16.91
C GLU A 646 -15.90 -12.04 15.39
N GLN A 647 -14.98 -12.88 14.93
CA GLN A 647 -14.86 -13.22 13.51
C GLN A 647 -15.98 -14.13 13.01
N SER A 648 -16.56 -14.95 13.88
CA SER A 648 -17.60 -15.92 13.52
C SER A 648 -19.00 -15.31 13.35
N GLN A 649 -19.17 -14.00 13.58
CA GLN A 649 -20.45 -13.32 13.44
C GLN A 649 -20.92 -13.24 11.98
N MET A 650 -22.11 -13.80 11.70
CA MET A 650 -22.71 -13.81 10.36
C MET A 650 -23.10 -12.40 9.92
N LYS A 651 -22.64 -11.98 8.73
CA LYS A 651 -23.03 -10.70 8.13
C LYS A 651 -24.14 -10.88 7.10
N THR A 652 -25.21 -10.09 7.23
CA THR A 652 -26.29 -10.03 6.23
C THR A 652 -25.83 -9.18 5.04
N ILE A 653 -25.84 -9.74 3.83
CA ILE A 653 -25.53 -9.03 2.58
C ILE A 653 -26.74 -8.19 2.18
N ARG A 654 -26.62 -6.85 2.07
CA ARG A 654 -27.77 -5.95 1.87
C ARG A 654 -27.89 -5.39 0.46
N SER A 655 -26.80 -5.14 -0.26
CA SER A 655 -26.85 -4.47 -1.58
C SER A 655 -26.47 -5.36 -2.78
N LEU A 656 -26.93 -4.99 -3.98
CA LEU A 656 -26.55 -5.66 -5.25
C LEU A 656 -25.04 -5.56 -5.55
N TRP A 657 -24.42 -4.44 -5.20
CA TRP A 657 -22.97 -4.27 -5.30
C TRP A 657 -22.22 -5.17 -4.31
N GLU A 658 -22.72 -5.30 -3.09
CA GLU A 658 -22.16 -6.26 -2.13
C GLU A 658 -22.34 -7.70 -2.61
N LYS A 659 -23.47 -8.07 -3.24
CA LYS A 659 -23.68 -9.43 -3.78
C LYS A 659 -22.74 -9.77 -4.94
N THR A 660 -22.38 -8.80 -5.76
CA THR A 660 -21.46 -9.00 -6.89
C THR A 660 -20.00 -9.06 -6.43
N MET A 661 -19.64 -8.26 -5.42
CA MET A 661 -18.30 -8.28 -4.83
C MET A 661 -18.14 -9.32 -3.70
N SER A 662 -19.23 -9.92 -3.21
CA SER A 662 -19.20 -10.82 -2.05
C SER A 662 -18.38 -12.08 -2.27
N PRO A 663 -18.33 -12.74 -3.44
CA PRO A 663 -17.48 -13.92 -3.60
C PRO A 663 -16.00 -13.58 -3.35
N PHE A 664 -15.53 -12.42 -3.85
CA PHE A 664 -14.15 -11.96 -3.65
C PHE A 664 -13.88 -11.51 -2.21
N LYS A 665 -14.81 -10.76 -1.60
CA LYS A 665 -14.67 -10.27 -0.22
C LYS A 665 -14.80 -11.38 0.83
N ASN A 666 -15.70 -12.33 0.61
CA ASN A 666 -15.95 -13.43 1.52
C ASN A 666 -14.85 -14.50 1.43
N LEU A 667 -14.17 -14.65 0.29
CA LEU A 667 -13.06 -15.58 0.16
C LEU A 667 -11.98 -15.28 1.22
N SER A 668 -11.52 -14.03 1.33
CA SER A 668 -10.49 -13.66 2.30
C SER A 668 -10.93 -13.78 3.76
N SER A 669 -12.17 -13.38 4.09
CA SER A 669 -12.64 -13.44 5.48
C SER A 669 -12.97 -14.85 5.93
N ASN A 670 -13.56 -15.66 5.04
CA ASN A 670 -13.93 -17.05 5.34
C ASN A 670 -12.69 -17.94 5.40
N LEU A 671 -11.62 -17.63 4.65
CA LEU A 671 -10.34 -18.35 4.76
C LEU A 671 -9.79 -18.30 6.20
N ILE A 672 -9.81 -17.14 6.87
CA ILE A 672 -9.34 -17.01 8.25
C ILE A 672 -10.18 -17.86 9.21
N VAL A 673 -11.51 -17.82 9.07
CA VAL A 673 -12.43 -18.62 9.90
C VAL A 673 -12.23 -20.13 9.66
N MET A 674 -12.03 -20.56 8.41
CA MET A 674 -11.73 -21.97 8.11
C MET A 674 -10.42 -22.42 8.74
N GLN A 675 -9.38 -21.56 8.74
CA GLN A 675 -8.11 -21.87 9.39
C GLN A 675 -8.27 -22.02 10.91
N ASP A 676 -9.17 -21.26 11.56
CA ASP A 676 -9.45 -21.44 12.98
C ASP A 676 -10.05 -22.80 13.33
N TYR A 677 -10.98 -23.31 12.51
CA TYR A 677 -11.53 -24.66 12.70
C TYR A 677 -10.45 -25.75 12.55
N VAL A 678 -9.52 -25.55 11.62
CA VAL A 678 -8.38 -26.46 11.43
C VAL A 678 -7.44 -26.39 12.64
N ASN A 679 -7.15 -25.20 13.16
CA ASN A 679 -6.29 -25.01 14.33
C ASN A 679 -6.87 -25.62 15.61
N ASP A 680 -8.19 -25.60 15.77
CA ASP A 680 -8.87 -26.28 16.89
C ASP A 680 -8.67 -27.79 16.83
N SER A 681 -8.89 -28.36 15.64
CA SER A 681 -8.71 -29.80 15.40
C SER A 681 -7.26 -30.21 15.69
N PHE A 682 -6.29 -29.38 15.30
CA PHE A 682 -4.89 -29.63 15.61
C PHE A 682 -4.55 -29.52 17.09
N SER A 683 -5.16 -28.57 17.80
CA SER A 683 -4.97 -28.42 19.24
C SER A 683 -5.46 -29.67 19.98
N GLU A 684 -6.57 -30.26 19.53
CA GLU A 684 -7.07 -31.54 20.03
C GLU A 684 -6.09 -32.68 19.77
N TYR A 685 -5.55 -32.81 18.56
CA TYR A 685 -4.55 -33.84 18.25
C TYR A 685 -3.27 -33.70 19.10
N LEU A 686 -2.80 -32.47 19.34
CA LEU A 686 -1.66 -32.25 20.22
C LEU A 686 -1.97 -32.65 21.67
N LYS A 687 -3.18 -32.40 22.18
CA LYS A 687 -3.60 -32.88 23.51
C LYS A 687 -3.60 -34.41 23.57
N THR A 688 -4.05 -35.11 22.54
CA THR A 688 -3.95 -36.58 22.47
C THR A 688 -2.50 -37.06 22.52
N LEU A 689 -1.57 -36.34 21.87
CA LEU A 689 -0.17 -36.73 21.79
C LEU A 689 0.64 -36.44 23.07
N TYR A 690 0.33 -35.36 23.78
CA TYR A 690 1.10 -34.90 24.96
C TYR A 690 0.39 -35.10 26.31
N GLY A 691 -0.93 -35.33 26.30
CA GLY A 691 -1.74 -35.38 27.52
C GLY A 691 -1.64 -34.08 28.32
N ASP A 692 -1.47 -34.18 29.64
CA ASP A 692 -1.34 -33.03 30.54
C ASP A 692 -0.02 -32.26 30.40
N ASN A 693 0.91 -32.76 29.57
CA ASN A 693 2.20 -32.11 29.33
C ASN A 693 2.12 -30.98 28.30
N ILE A 694 0.93 -30.61 27.78
CA ILE A 694 0.76 -29.46 26.89
C ILE A 694 -0.29 -28.49 27.42
N ASN A 695 0.05 -27.20 27.41
CA ASN A 695 -0.85 -26.12 27.81
C ASN A 695 -0.97 -25.10 26.68
N PHE A 696 -2.16 -24.57 26.46
CA PHE A 696 -2.43 -23.57 25.42
C PHE A 696 -2.72 -22.23 26.07
N VAL A 697 -2.10 -21.17 25.55
CA VAL A 697 -2.31 -19.80 26.01
C VAL A 697 -2.52 -18.90 24.81
N ASP A 698 -3.71 -18.30 24.72
CA ASP A 698 -4.04 -17.38 23.65
C ASP A 698 -4.06 -15.94 24.17
N PHE A 699 -3.37 -15.06 23.46
CA PHE A 699 -3.47 -13.62 23.59
C PHE A 699 -4.27 -13.10 22.42
N GLN A 700 -5.38 -12.41 22.69
CA GLN A 700 -6.30 -11.95 21.66
C GLN A 700 -6.51 -10.45 21.76
N MET A 701 -6.55 -9.80 20.60
CA MET A 701 -6.95 -8.41 20.47
C MET A 701 -8.46 -8.35 20.17
N HIS A 702 -9.22 -7.71 21.05
CA HIS A 702 -10.62 -7.41 20.79
C HIS A 702 -10.74 -6.33 19.71
N GLN A 703 -11.85 -6.36 18.96
CA GLN A 703 -12.14 -5.34 17.95
C GLN A 703 -13.28 -4.44 18.44
N ASN A 704 -13.07 -3.13 18.41
CA ASN A 704 -14.15 -2.16 18.63
C ASN A 704 -15.12 -2.14 17.42
N GLU A 705 -16.24 -1.41 17.58
CA GLU A 705 -17.18 -1.11 16.48
C GLU A 705 -16.47 -0.48 15.28
N ASP A 706 -15.56 0.47 15.54
CA ASP A 706 -14.59 1.00 14.57
C ASP A 706 -13.40 0.01 14.47
N ARG A 707 -13.52 -1.04 13.66
CA ARG A 707 -12.45 -2.05 13.45
C ARG A 707 -11.13 -1.37 13.04
N VAL A 708 -10.03 -1.78 13.68
CA VAL A 708 -8.69 -1.30 13.31
C VAL A 708 -8.33 -1.76 11.90
N SER A 709 -7.80 -0.84 11.09
CA SER A 709 -7.48 -1.10 9.68
C SER A 709 -6.48 -2.25 9.48
N LEU A 710 -6.74 -3.06 8.44
CA LEU A 710 -5.86 -4.14 7.99
C LEU A 710 -4.92 -3.59 6.91
N SER A 711 -4.06 -2.65 7.30
CA SER A 711 -3.21 -1.92 6.37
C SER A 711 -1.77 -1.79 6.84
N TRP A 712 -0.92 -1.25 5.95
CA TRP A 712 0.47 -0.91 6.26
C TRP A 712 0.63 0.51 6.86
N HIS A 713 -0.48 1.09 7.35
CA HIS A 713 -0.58 2.37 8.08
C HIS A 713 -1.49 2.21 9.29
N LEU A 714 -1.25 2.97 10.36
CA LEU A 714 -2.14 3.09 11.51
C LEU A 714 -2.27 4.55 11.94
N THR A 715 -3.47 4.96 12.30
CA THR A 715 -3.74 6.24 12.95
C THR A 715 -3.29 6.23 14.41
N GLU A 716 -3.09 7.40 15.01
CA GLU A 716 -2.67 7.48 16.41
C GLU A 716 -3.69 6.85 17.37
N LYS A 717 -5.00 7.04 17.14
CA LYS A 717 -6.06 6.37 17.90
C LYS A 717 -5.96 4.85 17.79
N GLU A 718 -5.71 4.32 16.59
CA GLU A 718 -5.54 2.88 16.39
C GLU A 718 -4.29 2.36 17.09
N LYS A 719 -3.15 3.07 17.02
CA LYS A 719 -1.92 2.69 17.72
C LYS A 719 -2.14 2.61 19.22
N GLN A 720 -2.75 3.65 19.82
CA GLN A 720 -3.05 3.69 21.25
C GLN A 720 -3.97 2.54 21.65
N TYR A 721 -5.00 2.26 20.85
CA TYR A 721 -5.91 1.15 21.10
C TYR A 721 -5.19 -0.21 21.05
N VAL A 722 -4.37 -0.47 20.03
CA VAL A 722 -3.61 -1.72 19.90
C VAL A 722 -2.65 -1.92 21.08
N VAL A 723 -1.97 -0.85 21.52
CA VAL A 723 -1.10 -0.91 22.71
C VAL A 723 -1.91 -1.20 23.97
N GLN A 724 -3.09 -0.59 24.14
CA GLN A 724 -3.98 -0.88 25.27
C GLN A 724 -4.43 -2.34 25.29
N GLN A 725 -4.74 -2.91 24.12
CA GLN A 725 -5.20 -4.30 24.03
C GLN A 725 -4.14 -5.32 24.44
N GLY A 726 -2.85 -5.01 24.33
CA GLY A 726 -1.79 -5.91 24.85
C GLY A 726 -1.91 -6.16 26.35
N SER A 727 -2.51 -5.22 27.09
CA SER A 727 -2.81 -5.31 28.53
C SER A 727 -4.33 -5.34 28.81
N SER A 728 -5.13 -5.93 27.91
CA SER A 728 -6.56 -6.15 28.16
C SER A 728 -6.79 -7.08 29.37
N THR A 729 -8.00 -7.08 29.94
CA THR A 729 -8.34 -7.94 31.09
C THR A 729 -8.06 -9.42 30.81
N ASP A 730 -8.40 -9.87 29.59
CA ASP A 730 -8.21 -11.26 29.16
C ASP A 730 -6.74 -11.57 28.96
N ASN A 731 -5.97 -10.63 28.37
CA ASN A 731 -4.53 -10.80 28.19
C ASN A 731 -3.79 -10.77 29.53
N ILE A 732 -4.20 -9.96 30.51
CA ILE A 732 -3.66 -9.99 31.87
C ILE A 732 -3.96 -11.34 32.54
N ALA A 733 -5.16 -11.89 32.37
CA ALA A 733 -5.50 -13.22 32.87
C ALA A 733 -4.64 -14.31 32.20
N ALA A 734 -4.45 -14.24 30.89
CA ALA A 734 -3.59 -15.12 30.13
C ALA A 734 -2.11 -15.01 30.56
N ILE A 735 -1.59 -13.80 30.83
CA ILE A 735 -0.24 -13.59 31.39
C ILE A 735 -0.12 -14.27 32.76
N LYS A 736 -1.11 -14.10 33.65
CA LYS A 736 -1.10 -14.72 34.98
C LYS A 736 -1.10 -16.25 34.89
N TYR A 737 -1.91 -16.80 33.99
CA TYR A 737 -1.94 -18.23 33.72
C TYR A 737 -0.61 -18.73 33.13
N LEU A 738 -0.06 -18.03 32.14
CA LEU A 738 1.25 -18.33 31.55
C LEU A 738 2.36 -18.34 32.61
N LYS A 739 2.36 -17.36 33.51
CA LYS A 739 3.31 -17.27 34.62
C LYS A 739 3.14 -18.41 35.62
N SER A 740 1.91 -18.84 35.91
CA SER A 740 1.66 -19.93 36.85
C SER A 740 2.11 -21.27 36.30
N ILE A 741 1.94 -21.51 34.99
CA ILE A 741 2.39 -22.74 34.36
C ILE A 741 3.90 -22.75 34.13
N LEU A 742 4.55 -21.61 33.85
CA LEU A 742 6.00 -21.54 33.63
C LEU A 742 6.82 -21.47 34.92
N LYS A 743 6.19 -21.27 36.08
CA LYS A 743 6.89 -21.28 37.37
C LYS A 743 7.49 -22.67 37.61
N GLU A 744 8.82 -22.71 37.62
CA GLU A 744 9.60 -23.92 37.85
C GLU A 744 9.37 -24.39 39.29
N LYS A 745 9.21 -25.72 39.45
CA LYS A 745 9.11 -26.36 40.76
C LYS A 745 10.47 -26.84 41.22
#